data_AF-A0A433SF78-F1
#
_entry.id   AF-A0A433SF78-F1
#
_cell.length_a   1.000
_cell.length_b   1.000
_cell.length_c   1.000
_cell.angle_alpha   90.00
_cell.angle_beta   90.00
_cell.angle_gamma   90.00
#
_symmetry.space_group_name_H-M   'P 1'
#
loop_
_entity.id
_entity.type
_entity.pdbx_description
1 polymer ?
#
loop_
_entity_poly.entity_id
_entity_poly.type
_entity_poly.pdbx_seq_one_letter_code
_entity_poly.pdbx_strand_id
1 'polypeptide(L)'
;MMRLQYPFLKAPNDASYSSKELFDILAQETSGHYLLGNHDFWHGGIHFTDQVHEEFKNTPVRSIADGTVVAYRINKRYPMVYVDRPDKKICEFYRYATSFCLIRHEYESTVDANPIRHTPVAPATPQGWVGKTIVFERSVTARNPTARTDQDAGYNLKVEIPSGSKATITAVDADGYVTATMSYFGENIVMSGSRGCRSGVTVSSLSNKKRPLVENVDPEELSIGEDVYFKAFDGNIMQGAGRGLFTEDIPAPAANAAATTTGNANNSNTLTFYSLYMHLLPFEAYEGKTFVKVSSSQFEALTEPKDGASFVASPKPPVGTLYEVVGQKNDGGLVFLLGYCVDAQGNRTSTIPVWFKEGVTNTAGGYQAHVAPHSIVNIQTRKKEPLFWQDNATIEATVLEDSDAKQIFVHELDTAQSPIGLKYTVELKSGSIFTYNPQTDKKTESVTLTELTTGGVSKSVKTVTYMKCRLIQNLSANQIPETFYLIWDEDTQKRLSLRVTPHEFETVVNCNIPIKAGETVGYLGAYETPVDRDGGIRSKHQLHFEIFSCEEPAQIKKFLENDANVKTGRRYVRIDQGTEIIFADNPPAANAVAAIPAANRLSLPRLWVRPVTEMTMSKDDQDQVWLGSQEFNDAGTTGWIKENANGVQILTQHDLAKLGFTPVEEQNRQATGYDETGEVWAGSNEVSEFFNDIYNTIIEDEEITPQEITDALRNTEVADQVRKIIPYHPSEWKTNDTLLGILRRVAMDLEELEFNLLHAEIEKMEVLAFWGDVNEIKTKDRAHFFHPITFIQYLGPNVEKPIKIAIDAGHGGALLTSGKRTPVLPKIKTNTSWDFNDLGTVEVYEWDFNDVVVKAFMEEMQFYQNVEVKRLDDATGLKEDVGLTSRMNIARQWGAKVLLSCHHNAAGGAGWQEDRQRNGNTIFPYAATLIHHSNASNTTNPTVSRRLSLDVATRVANAMGNRDNGLYIITAAQLPNYGYVRVWFGNNQTLLYVEGGFMDSKSDIQRLLDNNHKLNLEKLRAQGKAIAEGVAAEFGLVKL
;
A
#
# COMPACT_ATOMS: atom_id res chain seq x y z
N MET A 1 9.46 6.02 1.35
CA MET A 1 9.39 5.25 0.09
C MET A 1 8.32 5.89 -0.79
N MET A 2 8.58 6.07 -2.09
CA MET A 2 7.57 6.56 -3.03
C MET A 2 6.39 5.58 -3.07
N ARG A 3 5.18 6.06 -2.79
CA ARG A 3 3.96 5.24 -2.85
C ARG A 3 3.46 5.22 -4.28
N LEU A 4 3.72 4.14 -5.01
CA LEU A 4 3.11 3.88 -6.32
C LEU A 4 1.79 3.14 -6.15
N GLN A 5 0.81 3.49 -6.98
CA GLN A 5 -0.51 2.88 -7.03
C GLN A 5 -1.07 2.96 -8.45
N TYR A 6 -2.05 2.11 -8.75
CA TYR A 6 -2.71 2.12 -10.06
C TYR A 6 -3.63 3.34 -10.25
N PRO A 7 -3.84 3.78 -11.50
CA PRO A 7 -4.59 5.02 -11.80
C PRO A 7 -6.09 4.95 -11.49
N PHE A 8 -6.65 3.75 -11.25
CA PHE A 8 -8.08 3.52 -10.99
C PHE A 8 -8.33 2.85 -9.63
N LEU A 9 -9.48 3.14 -9.01
CA LEU A 9 -10.02 2.42 -7.84
C LEU A 9 -11.25 1.67 -8.36
N LYS A 10 -11.62 0.57 -7.71
CA LYS A 10 -12.86 -0.16 -8.05
C LYS A 10 -14.11 0.68 -7.76
N ALA A 11 -14.10 1.42 -6.65
CA ALA A 11 -15.15 2.39 -6.32
C ALA A 11 -14.58 3.52 -5.44
N PRO A 12 -15.31 4.64 -5.26
CA PRO A 12 -14.93 5.68 -4.31
C PRO A 12 -14.77 5.09 -2.90
N ASN A 13 -13.56 5.13 -2.35
CA ASN A 13 -13.15 4.55 -1.05
C ASN A 13 -12.97 3.01 -1.02
N ASP A 14 -12.97 2.32 -2.15
CA ASP A 14 -12.71 0.88 -2.23
C ASP A 14 -11.23 0.55 -2.47
N ALA A 15 -10.88 -0.74 -2.40
CA ALA A 15 -9.54 -1.24 -2.68
C ALA A 15 -9.08 -0.92 -4.12
N SER A 16 -7.76 -0.76 -4.28
CA SER A 16 -7.15 -0.70 -5.61
C SER A 16 -7.31 -2.03 -6.35
N TYR A 17 -7.31 -1.99 -7.67
CA TYR A 17 -7.12 -3.20 -8.47
C TYR A 17 -5.79 -3.88 -8.13
N SER A 18 -5.75 -5.20 -8.19
CA SER A 18 -4.48 -5.96 -8.24
C SER A 18 -3.89 -5.94 -9.65
N SER A 19 -2.58 -6.22 -9.78
CA SER A 19 -1.95 -6.34 -11.10
C SER A 19 -2.63 -7.40 -11.97
N LYS A 20 -2.96 -8.56 -11.38
CA LYS A 20 -3.64 -9.65 -12.09
C LYS A 20 -4.99 -9.20 -12.65
N GLU A 21 -5.82 -8.53 -11.86
CA GLU A 21 -7.12 -8.04 -12.33
C GLU A 21 -6.97 -7.06 -13.49
N LEU A 22 -6.00 -6.14 -13.41
CA LEU A 22 -5.74 -5.20 -14.51
C LEU A 22 -5.24 -5.93 -15.75
N PHE A 23 -4.36 -6.93 -15.62
CA PHE A 23 -3.92 -7.73 -16.76
C PHE A 23 -5.06 -8.53 -17.40
N ASP A 24 -5.95 -9.12 -16.59
CA ASP A 24 -7.13 -9.86 -17.09
C ASP A 24 -8.09 -8.93 -17.86
N ILE A 25 -8.22 -7.67 -17.43
CA ILE A 25 -8.99 -6.64 -18.15
C ILE A 25 -8.29 -6.24 -19.44
N LEU A 26 -7.00 -5.91 -19.38
CA LEU A 26 -6.21 -5.45 -20.53
C LEU A 26 -6.05 -6.52 -21.62
N ALA A 27 -6.07 -7.81 -21.26
CA ALA A 27 -6.03 -8.92 -22.22
C ALA A 27 -7.28 -9.00 -23.12
N GLN A 28 -8.37 -8.32 -22.74
CA GLN A 28 -9.61 -8.23 -23.52
C GLN A 28 -9.63 -7.02 -24.45
N GLU A 29 -8.67 -6.09 -24.31
CA GLU A 29 -8.57 -4.95 -25.22
C GLU A 29 -8.29 -5.44 -26.64
N THR A 30 -8.81 -4.71 -27.62
CA THR A 30 -8.65 -5.03 -29.05
C THR A 30 -7.60 -4.15 -29.73
N SER A 31 -7.00 -3.21 -28.99
CA SER A 31 -6.00 -2.25 -29.48
C SER A 31 -5.28 -1.56 -28.31
N GLY A 32 -4.09 -1.02 -28.57
CA GLY A 32 -3.34 -0.22 -27.60
C GLY A 32 -2.64 -1.05 -26.54
N HIS A 33 -2.09 -2.19 -26.95
CA HIS A 33 -1.23 -3.02 -26.11
C HIS A 33 0.18 -2.45 -26.07
N TYR A 34 0.88 -2.65 -24.95
CA TYR A 34 2.27 -2.22 -24.81
C TYR A 34 3.20 -2.99 -25.77
N LEU A 35 4.21 -2.30 -26.29
CA LEU A 35 5.14 -2.64 -27.36
C LEU A 35 4.57 -2.58 -28.78
N LEU A 36 3.46 -3.26 -29.05
CA LEU A 36 2.90 -3.37 -30.41
C LEU A 36 1.42 -2.98 -30.41
N GLY A 37 1.13 -1.90 -31.12
CA GLY A 37 -0.21 -1.46 -31.47
C GLY A 37 -0.77 -2.20 -32.68
N ASN A 38 -1.95 -1.75 -33.15
CA ASN A 38 -2.55 -2.35 -34.33
C ASN A 38 -1.72 -2.05 -35.58
N HIS A 39 -1.59 -3.04 -36.48
CA HIS A 39 -0.80 -2.93 -37.71
C HIS A 39 0.70 -2.65 -37.44
N ASP A 40 1.25 -3.30 -36.41
CA ASP A 40 2.69 -3.36 -36.16
C ASP A 40 3.37 -2.02 -35.91
N PHE A 41 2.58 -1.08 -35.41
CA PHE A 41 3.07 0.19 -34.95
C PHE A 41 3.57 0.08 -33.51
N TRP A 42 4.77 0.58 -33.25
CA TRP A 42 5.35 0.76 -31.93
C TRP A 42 4.38 1.51 -31.01
N HIS A 43 4.16 0.97 -29.80
CA HIS A 43 3.25 1.58 -28.84
C HIS A 43 3.87 1.60 -27.43
N GLY A 44 4.13 2.81 -26.92
CA GLY A 44 4.89 3.02 -25.67
C GLY A 44 4.08 2.79 -24.39
N GLY A 45 2.76 2.77 -24.49
CA GLY A 45 1.83 2.76 -23.36
C GLY A 45 0.80 1.63 -23.39
N ILE A 46 -0.28 1.81 -22.64
CA ILE A 46 -1.44 0.91 -22.61
C ILE A 46 -2.74 1.72 -22.70
N HIS A 47 -3.77 1.13 -23.28
CA HIS A 47 -5.12 1.70 -23.27
C HIS A 47 -5.99 1.08 -22.17
N PHE A 48 -6.73 1.95 -21.48
CA PHE A 48 -7.91 1.55 -20.70
C PHE A 48 -9.15 2.07 -21.40
N THR A 49 -10.08 1.19 -21.76
CA THR A 49 -11.31 1.58 -22.47
C THR A 49 -12.58 1.20 -21.73
N ASP A 50 -13.64 1.95 -21.99
CA ASP A 50 -15.00 1.63 -21.53
C ASP A 50 -15.62 0.41 -22.24
N GLN A 51 -14.96 -0.13 -23.26
CA GLN A 51 -15.44 -1.28 -24.03
C GLN A 51 -15.22 -2.61 -23.32
N VAL A 52 -14.08 -2.74 -22.62
CA VAL A 52 -13.75 -3.95 -21.86
C VAL A 52 -14.15 -3.85 -20.39
N HIS A 53 -14.21 -2.61 -19.85
CA HIS A 53 -14.56 -2.37 -18.45
C HIS A 53 -15.27 -1.02 -18.28
N GLU A 54 -16.60 -1.04 -18.39
CA GLU A 54 -17.48 0.15 -18.44
C GLU A 54 -17.24 1.15 -17.29
N GLU A 55 -16.92 0.68 -16.08
CA GLU A 55 -16.74 1.52 -14.90
C GLU A 55 -15.62 2.56 -15.05
N PHE A 56 -14.62 2.32 -15.91
CA PHE A 56 -13.54 3.28 -16.14
C PHE A 56 -14.04 4.63 -16.65
N LYS A 57 -15.12 4.65 -17.45
CA LYS A 57 -15.69 5.87 -18.02
C LYS A 57 -16.09 6.92 -16.97
N ASN A 58 -16.56 6.46 -15.82
CA ASN A 58 -17.05 7.31 -14.74
C ASN A 58 -16.11 7.35 -13.53
N THR A 59 -15.05 6.56 -13.55
CA THR A 59 -14.05 6.52 -12.49
C THR A 59 -12.99 7.60 -12.71
N PRO A 60 -12.63 8.41 -11.70
CA PRO A 60 -11.54 9.36 -11.82
C PRO A 60 -10.21 8.63 -12.06
N VAL A 61 -9.49 9.07 -13.08
CA VAL A 61 -8.07 8.75 -13.31
C VAL A 61 -7.26 9.53 -12.27
N ARG A 62 -6.26 8.88 -11.65
CA ARG A 62 -5.49 9.48 -10.56
C ARG A 62 -3.99 9.38 -10.77
N SER A 63 -3.26 10.31 -10.14
CA SER A 63 -1.81 10.27 -10.09
C SER A 63 -1.33 8.98 -9.42
N ILE A 64 -0.40 8.29 -10.07
CA ILE A 64 0.14 7.01 -9.58
C ILE A 64 1.07 7.19 -8.40
N ALA A 65 1.63 8.39 -8.19
CA ALA A 65 2.51 8.69 -7.09
C ALA A 65 2.58 10.21 -6.84
N ASP A 66 3.29 10.60 -5.78
CA ASP A 66 3.69 11.99 -5.59
C ASP A 66 4.58 12.43 -6.76
N GLY A 67 4.40 13.67 -7.22
CA GLY A 67 5.16 14.19 -8.35
C GLY A 67 4.92 15.67 -8.58
N THR A 68 5.35 16.12 -9.76
CA THR A 68 5.13 17.48 -10.25
C THR A 68 4.49 17.38 -11.63
N VAL A 69 3.33 18.01 -11.83
CA VAL A 69 2.78 18.23 -13.17
C VAL A 69 3.68 19.24 -13.87
N VAL A 70 4.27 18.81 -14.98
CA VAL A 70 5.27 19.59 -15.74
C VAL A 70 4.70 20.14 -17.04
N ALA A 71 3.69 19.46 -17.58
CA ALA A 71 2.90 19.97 -18.68
C ALA A 71 1.50 19.37 -18.68
N TYR A 72 0.53 20.12 -19.19
CA TYR A 72 -0.79 19.61 -19.51
C TYR A 72 -1.36 20.31 -20.74
N ARG A 73 -2.33 19.68 -21.39
CA ARG A 73 -3.22 20.31 -22.37
C ARG A 73 -4.65 19.99 -21.97
N ILE A 74 -5.52 20.99 -21.97
CA ILE A 74 -6.95 20.80 -21.75
C ILE A 74 -7.70 21.48 -22.88
N ASN A 75 -8.57 20.74 -23.57
CA ASN A 75 -9.46 21.33 -24.57
C ASN A 75 -10.71 21.85 -23.87
N LYS A 76 -11.24 22.98 -24.32
CA LYS A 76 -12.54 23.46 -23.85
C LYS A 76 -13.65 22.49 -24.26
N ARG A 77 -13.61 22.02 -25.50
CA ARG A 77 -14.51 21.04 -26.11
C ARG A 77 -13.70 19.96 -26.83
N TYR A 78 -14.34 18.85 -27.18
CA TYR A 78 -13.71 17.86 -28.05
C TYR A 78 -13.31 18.49 -29.39
N PRO A 79 -12.04 18.36 -29.82
CA PRO A 79 -11.72 18.55 -31.22
C PRO A 79 -12.46 17.50 -32.06
N MET A 80 -12.72 17.88 -33.31
CA MET A 80 -13.42 17.04 -34.28
C MET A 80 -12.61 17.01 -35.56
N VAL A 81 -12.54 15.84 -36.19
CA VAL A 81 -12.06 15.72 -37.55
C VAL A 81 -13.23 15.51 -38.50
N TYR A 82 -13.11 16.07 -39.69
CA TYR A 82 -14.14 16.11 -40.71
C TYR A 82 -13.77 15.14 -41.83
N VAL A 83 -14.69 14.28 -42.21
CA VAL A 83 -14.52 13.39 -43.37
C VAL A 83 -15.64 13.67 -44.34
N ASP A 84 -15.30 14.23 -45.51
CA ASP A 84 -16.26 14.33 -46.60
C ASP A 84 -16.41 12.97 -47.28
N ARG A 85 -17.66 12.56 -47.52
CA ARG A 85 -18.03 11.27 -48.12
C ARG A 85 -18.78 11.52 -49.43
N PRO A 86 -18.06 11.65 -50.56
CA PRO A 86 -18.66 11.95 -51.86
C PRO A 86 -19.66 10.88 -52.32
N ASP A 87 -19.38 9.62 -51.99
CA ASP A 87 -20.19 8.44 -52.30
C ASP A 87 -21.60 8.52 -51.69
N LYS A 88 -21.70 9.08 -50.48
CA LYS A 88 -22.94 9.19 -49.71
C LYS A 88 -23.51 10.61 -49.67
N LYS A 89 -22.78 11.60 -50.20
CA LYS A 89 -23.13 13.03 -50.17
C LYS A 89 -23.40 13.53 -48.74
N ILE A 90 -22.62 13.04 -47.79
CA ILE A 90 -22.65 13.43 -46.37
C ILE A 90 -21.25 13.83 -45.92
N CYS A 91 -21.18 14.58 -44.82
CA CYS A 91 -19.94 14.80 -44.09
C CYS A 91 -20.11 14.21 -42.70
N GLU A 92 -19.15 13.40 -42.28
CA GLU A 92 -19.12 12.78 -40.96
C GLU A 92 -18.11 13.48 -40.06
N PHE A 93 -18.41 13.48 -38.77
CA PHE A 93 -17.62 14.18 -37.75
C PHE A 93 -17.25 13.19 -36.67
N TYR A 94 -15.96 13.15 -36.33
CA TYR A 94 -15.42 12.22 -35.35
C TYR A 94 -14.74 13.01 -34.23
N ARG A 95 -15.25 12.87 -33.01
CA ARG A 95 -14.64 13.48 -31.81
C ARG A 95 -13.44 12.68 -31.36
N TYR A 96 -12.41 13.37 -30.90
CA TYR A 96 -11.26 12.74 -30.28
C TYR A 96 -10.76 13.59 -29.13
N ALA A 97 -10.18 12.98 -28.10
CA ALA A 97 -9.63 13.67 -26.95
C ALA A 97 -8.14 13.94 -27.16
N THR A 98 -7.70 15.19 -27.00
CA THR A 98 -6.27 15.56 -27.09
C THR A 98 -5.72 16.06 -25.76
N SER A 99 -6.59 16.18 -24.75
CA SER A 99 -6.19 16.65 -23.43
C SER A 99 -5.28 15.63 -22.75
N PHE A 100 -4.25 16.10 -22.06
CA PHE A 100 -3.32 15.25 -21.34
C PHE A 100 -2.77 15.92 -20.09
N CYS A 101 -2.22 15.10 -19.20
CA CYS A 101 -1.42 15.53 -18.07
C CYS A 101 -0.11 14.73 -18.07
N LEU A 102 1.02 15.42 -17.93
CA LEU A 102 2.35 14.84 -17.82
C LEU A 102 2.93 15.17 -16.45
N ILE A 103 3.30 14.12 -15.71
CA ILE A 103 3.80 14.24 -14.32
C ILE A 103 5.22 13.70 -14.26
N ARG A 104 6.16 14.51 -13.77
CA ARG A 104 7.52 14.07 -13.39
C ARG A 104 7.51 13.51 -11.98
N HIS A 105 8.23 12.41 -11.80
CA HIS A 105 8.41 11.68 -10.58
C HIS A 105 9.89 11.46 -10.28
N GLU A 106 10.25 11.55 -9.01
CA GLU A 106 11.59 11.20 -8.52
C GLU A 106 11.48 9.94 -7.68
N TYR A 107 11.99 8.82 -8.19
CA TYR A 107 12.09 7.58 -7.46
C TYR A 107 13.44 7.50 -6.74
N GLU A 108 13.38 7.11 -5.48
CA GLU A 108 14.55 6.73 -4.70
C GLU A 108 14.22 5.47 -3.90
N SER A 109 15.01 4.42 -4.07
CA SER A 109 14.88 3.22 -3.25
C SER A 109 15.33 3.49 -1.82
N THR A 110 14.63 2.92 -0.85
CA THR A 110 15.01 3.04 0.56
C THR A 110 16.29 2.25 0.80
N VAL A 111 17.37 2.94 1.17
CA VAL A 111 18.55 2.32 1.78
C VAL A 111 18.25 2.14 3.27
N ASP A 112 18.71 1.03 3.85
CA ASP A 112 18.62 0.77 5.29
C ASP A 112 19.18 1.96 6.10
N ALA A 113 18.31 2.82 6.62
CA ALA A 113 18.67 3.82 7.63
C ALA A 113 18.88 3.20 9.02
N ASN A 114 18.71 1.88 9.13
CA ASN A 114 19.19 1.05 10.21
C ASN A 114 19.76 -0.19 9.56
N PRO A 115 21.03 -0.57 9.79
CA PRO A 115 21.42 -1.95 9.58
C PRO A 115 20.60 -2.79 10.57
N ILE A 116 19.40 -3.21 10.17
CA ILE A 116 18.83 -4.44 10.70
C ILE A 116 19.94 -5.44 10.42
N ARG A 117 20.55 -5.93 11.50
CA ARG A 117 21.48 -7.06 11.43
C ARG A 117 20.80 -8.08 10.53
N HIS A 118 21.29 -8.21 9.31
CA HIS A 118 21.08 -9.41 8.54
C HIS A 118 21.45 -10.52 9.50
N THR A 119 20.47 -11.32 9.93
CA THR A 119 20.74 -12.69 10.34
C THR A 119 21.62 -13.26 9.24
N PRO A 120 22.91 -13.51 9.51
CA PRO A 120 23.70 -14.29 8.60
C PRO A 120 22.97 -15.62 8.46
N VAL A 121 22.95 -16.14 7.24
CA VAL A 121 22.86 -17.58 6.99
C VAL A 121 23.61 -18.29 8.11
N ALA A 122 22.95 -19.24 8.78
CA ALA A 122 23.48 -19.97 9.93
C ALA A 122 25.00 -20.21 9.77
N PRO A 123 25.86 -19.55 10.56
CA PRO A 123 27.26 -19.91 10.56
C PRO A 123 27.36 -21.33 11.07
N ALA A 124 28.24 -22.12 10.44
CA ALA A 124 28.62 -23.42 10.94
C ALA A 124 28.85 -23.38 12.46
N THR A 125 28.37 -24.42 13.13
CA THR A 125 28.51 -24.77 14.54
C THR A 125 29.60 -23.99 15.31
N PRO A 126 29.29 -23.29 16.43
CA PRO A 126 30.27 -22.45 17.13
C PRO A 126 31.28 -23.30 17.94
N GLN A 127 32.26 -23.93 17.27
CA GLN A 127 33.36 -24.64 17.91
C GLN A 127 34.53 -23.73 18.33
N GLY A 128 34.63 -22.49 17.83
CA GLY A 128 35.80 -21.60 18.01
C GLY A 128 36.02 -21.03 19.42
N TRP A 129 35.10 -21.28 20.35
CA TRP A 129 35.17 -20.77 21.73
C TRP A 129 35.84 -21.76 22.69
N VAL A 130 35.92 -23.04 22.32
CA VAL A 130 36.58 -24.07 23.13
C VAL A 130 38.07 -23.75 23.25
N GLY A 131 38.55 -23.61 24.49
CA GLY A 131 39.93 -23.21 24.81
C GLY A 131 40.13 -21.72 25.09
N LYS A 132 39.12 -20.86 24.85
CA LYS A 132 39.20 -19.43 25.18
C LYS A 132 39.06 -19.19 26.68
N THR A 133 39.80 -18.19 27.19
CA THR A 133 39.74 -17.79 28.60
C THR A 133 38.84 -16.58 28.75
N ILE A 134 37.87 -16.65 29.65
CA ILE A 134 37.02 -15.55 30.08
C ILE A 134 37.50 -15.04 31.45
N VAL A 135 37.47 -13.72 31.64
CA VAL A 135 37.85 -13.07 32.89
C VAL A 135 36.60 -12.47 33.54
N PHE A 136 36.36 -12.72 34.81
CA PHE A 136 35.23 -12.15 35.54
C PHE A 136 35.52 -10.68 35.89
N GLU A 137 34.75 -9.71 35.41
CA GLU A 137 34.99 -8.28 35.67
C GLU A 137 34.51 -7.80 37.06
N ARG A 138 33.78 -8.65 37.79
CA ARG A 138 33.32 -8.41 39.17
C ARG A 138 33.16 -9.72 39.93
N SER A 139 33.04 -9.64 41.25
CA SER A 139 32.85 -10.84 42.09
C SER A 139 31.49 -11.51 41.84
N VAL A 140 31.45 -12.85 41.80
CA VAL A 140 30.25 -13.67 41.53
C VAL A 140 30.08 -14.72 42.63
N THR A 141 28.85 -14.94 43.11
CA THR A 141 28.58 -15.98 44.13
C THR A 141 28.10 -17.28 43.47
N ALA A 142 28.75 -18.41 43.76
CA ALA A 142 28.39 -19.73 43.25
C ALA A 142 27.88 -20.68 44.35
N ARG A 143 27.05 -21.67 43.98
CA ARG A 143 26.48 -22.71 44.88
C ARG A 143 26.77 -24.13 44.38
N ASN A 144 26.95 -25.06 45.32
CA ASN A 144 27.13 -26.49 45.07
C ASN A 144 25.75 -27.21 44.92
N PRO A 145 25.50 -27.97 43.84
CA PRO A 145 24.22 -28.60 43.52
C PRO A 145 24.05 -30.03 44.08
N THR A 146 25.05 -30.63 44.73
CA THR A 146 25.00 -32.06 45.10
C THR A 146 24.38 -32.39 46.46
N ALA A 147 23.81 -31.43 47.19
CA ALA A 147 23.04 -31.73 48.40
C ALA A 147 21.59 -32.09 48.05
N ARG A 148 21.38 -33.29 47.48
CA ARG A 148 20.09 -33.98 47.51
C ARG A 148 20.17 -35.11 48.53
N THR A 149 19.84 -34.81 49.78
CA THR A 149 19.18 -35.78 50.67
C THR A 149 18.36 -35.02 51.69
N ASP A 150 17.11 -35.42 51.71
CA ASP A 150 16.05 -35.26 52.70
C ASP A 150 16.57 -35.11 54.14
N GLN A 151 16.03 -34.13 54.86
CA GLN A 151 16.27 -33.84 56.29
C GLN A 151 17.72 -33.48 56.66
N ASP A 152 18.11 -32.21 56.51
CA ASP A 152 18.88 -31.49 57.54
C ASP A 152 18.99 -30.00 57.23
N ALA A 153 18.80 -29.18 58.26
CA ALA A 153 19.04 -27.75 58.24
C ALA A 153 20.55 -27.48 58.33
N GLY A 154 21.11 -26.78 57.34
CA GLY A 154 22.43 -26.14 57.45
C GLY A 154 23.41 -26.52 56.33
N TYR A 155 24.13 -25.50 55.83
CA TYR A 155 25.25 -25.55 54.88
C TYR A 155 24.93 -25.41 53.39
N ASN A 156 24.33 -24.27 53.01
CA ASN A 156 24.58 -23.70 51.68
C ASN A 156 25.96 -23.03 51.69
N LEU A 157 26.99 -23.71 51.19
CA LEU A 157 28.31 -23.12 50.94
C LEU A 157 28.16 -22.07 49.83
N LYS A 158 28.15 -20.78 50.21
CA LYS A 158 28.34 -19.67 49.28
C LYS A 158 29.83 -19.53 49.02
N VAL A 159 30.26 -19.72 47.78
CA VAL A 159 31.63 -19.43 47.37
C VAL A 159 31.62 -18.14 46.57
N GLU A 160 32.34 -17.13 47.03
CA GLU A 160 32.55 -15.89 46.30
C GLU A 160 33.76 -16.07 45.37
N ILE A 161 33.52 -15.93 44.07
CA ILE A 161 34.52 -15.90 43.00
C ILE A 161 34.90 -14.42 42.82
N PRO A 162 36.14 -14.00 43.12
CA PRO A 162 36.52 -12.60 43.06
C PRO A 162 36.58 -12.08 41.62
N SER A 163 36.35 -10.78 41.46
CA SER A 163 36.72 -10.03 40.26
C SER A 163 38.17 -10.33 39.84
N GLY A 164 38.39 -10.51 38.53
CA GLY A 164 39.68 -10.87 37.93
C GLY A 164 39.94 -12.38 37.84
N SER A 165 39.07 -13.23 38.39
CA SER A 165 39.16 -14.68 38.22
C SER A 165 39.07 -15.06 36.75
N LYS A 166 39.77 -16.12 36.33
CA LYS A 166 39.80 -16.58 34.93
C LYS A 166 39.17 -17.97 34.82
N ALA A 167 38.34 -18.20 33.81
CA ALA A 167 37.82 -19.52 33.46
C ALA A 167 38.07 -19.84 32.00
N THR A 168 38.38 -21.09 31.68
CA THR A 168 38.59 -21.57 30.32
C THR A 168 37.37 -22.31 29.84
N ILE A 169 36.85 -21.93 28.68
CA ILE A 169 35.73 -22.63 28.03
C ILE A 169 36.20 -24.02 27.58
N THR A 170 35.52 -25.06 28.02
CA THR A 170 35.86 -26.46 27.73
C THR A 170 34.92 -27.13 26.73
N ALA A 171 33.70 -26.61 26.53
CA ALA A 171 32.77 -27.14 25.51
C ALA A 171 31.72 -26.10 25.11
N VAL A 172 31.21 -26.21 23.87
CA VAL A 172 30.02 -25.49 23.38
C VAL A 172 29.10 -26.51 22.71
N ASP A 173 27.81 -26.52 23.07
CA ASP A 173 26.83 -27.44 22.49
C ASP A 173 26.19 -26.88 21.20
N ALA A 174 25.42 -27.71 20.51
CA ALA A 174 24.76 -27.36 19.23
C ALA A 174 23.75 -26.20 19.34
N ASP A 175 23.32 -25.86 20.56
CA ASP A 175 22.37 -24.79 20.86
C ASP A 175 23.07 -23.51 21.39
N GLY A 176 24.41 -23.48 21.39
CA GLY A 176 25.22 -22.31 21.81
C GLY A 176 25.46 -22.20 23.32
N TYR A 177 25.22 -23.26 24.11
CA TYR A 177 25.51 -23.29 25.54
C TYR A 177 26.96 -23.64 25.82
N VAL A 178 27.57 -22.90 26.75
CA VAL A 178 29.00 -22.98 27.06
C VAL A 178 29.23 -23.70 28.39
N THR A 179 30.22 -24.58 28.43
CA THR A 179 30.81 -25.14 29.66
C THR A 179 32.20 -24.54 29.85
N ALA A 180 32.53 -24.09 31.05
CA ALA A 180 33.84 -23.51 31.39
C ALA A 180 34.39 -24.09 32.70
N THR A 181 35.71 -24.09 32.83
CA THR A 181 36.42 -24.58 34.02
C THR A 181 37.37 -23.53 34.56
N MET A 182 37.49 -23.41 35.88
CA MET A 182 38.51 -22.59 36.53
C MET A 182 39.19 -23.34 37.67
N SER A 183 40.43 -22.98 37.98
CA SER A 183 41.08 -23.41 39.22
C SER A 183 40.91 -22.31 40.28
N TYR A 184 40.29 -22.63 41.40
CA TYR A 184 40.10 -21.72 42.54
C TYR A 184 40.50 -22.43 43.84
N PHE A 185 41.44 -21.85 44.58
CA PHE A 185 42.07 -22.48 45.77
C PHE A 185 42.63 -23.90 45.56
N GLY A 186 43.12 -24.22 44.36
CA GLY A 186 43.68 -25.53 44.04
C GLY A 186 42.65 -26.61 43.70
N GLU A 187 41.36 -26.27 43.65
CA GLU A 187 40.30 -27.14 43.15
C GLU A 187 39.79 -26.68 41.78
N ASN A 188 39.42 -27.65 40.93
CA ASN A 188 38.82 -27.37 39.64
C ASN A 188 37.31 -27.22 39.79
N ILE A 189 36.81 -26.04 39.43
CA ILE A 189 35.38 -25.69 39.39
C ILE A 189 34.91 -25.81 37.95
N VAL A 190 33.91 -26.65 37.71
CA VAL A 190 33.23 -26.77 36.40
C VAL A 190 31.91 -26.00 36.46
N MET A 191 31.70 -25.10 35.50
CA MET A 191 30.49 -24.29 35.34
C MET A 191 29.83 -24.63 34.01
N SER A 192 28.56 -25.00 34.03
CA SER A 192 27.78 -25.30 32.82
C SER A 192 26.51 -24.44 32.73
N GLY A 193 26.18 -23.99 31.52
CA GLY A 193 24.84 -23.48 31.21
C GLY A 193 23.84 -24.63 31.07
N SER A 194 22.82 -24.70 31.93
CA SER A 194 21.84 -25.79 31.90
C SER A 194 20.63 -25.46 31.01
N ARG A 195 20.19 -26.44 30.20
CA ARG A 195 18.90 -26.36 29.48
C ARG A 195 17.74 -26.30 30.47
N GLY A 196 16.97 -25.21 30.44
CA GLY A 196 15.71 -25.08 31.19
C GLY A 196 15.78 -24.37 32.54
N CYS A 197 16.91 -23.79 32.96
CA CYS A 197 16.96 -22.92 34.15
C CYS A 197 17.10 -21.45 33.74
N ARG A 198 16.09 -20.63 34.03
CA ARG A 198 16.17 -19.16 33.91
C ARG A 198 16.73 -18.50 35.17
N SER A 199 17.71 -19.13 35.84
CA SER A 199 18.57 -18.56 36.91
C SER A 199 19.41 -19.68 37.53
N GLY A 200 20.73 -19.69 37.28
CA GLY A 200 21.66 -20.52 38.06
C GLY A 200 22.90 -21.04 37.31
N VAL A 201 24.06 -20.87 37.93
CA VAL A 201 25.31 -21.62 37.62
C VAL A 201 25.33 -22.88 38.47
N THR A 202 25.57 -24.03 37.84
CA THR A 202 25.67 -25.34 38.52
C THR A 202 27.16 -25.69 38.71
N VAL A 203 27.66 -25.77 39.95
CA VAL A 203 29.08 -26.09 40.26
C VAL A 203 29.25 -27.55 40.68
N SER A 204 29.73 -28.44 39.81
CA SER A 204 29.71 -29.89 40.10
C SER A 204 30.84 -30.43 40.99
N SER A 205 31.83 -29.63 41.41
CA SER A 205 32.95 -30.13 42.25
C SER A 205 33.52 -29.07 43.20
N LEU A 206 33.12 -29.13 44.47
CA LEU A 206 33.84 -28.53 45.60
C LEU A 206 33.99 -29.62 46.65
N SER A 207 35.22 -30.09 46.88
CA SER A 207 35.48 -31.11 47.89
C SER A 207 35.53 -30.43 49.26
N ASN A 208 34.62 -30.82 50.15
CA ASN A 208 34.56 -30.31 51.51
C ASN A 208 35.91 -30.49 52.22
N LYS A 209 36.71 -29.42 52.40
CA LYS A 209 37.68 -29.22 53.50
C LYS A 209 38.47 -27.90 53.38
N LYS A 210 37.98 -26.83 54.02
CA LYS A 210 38.70 -25.91 54.94
C LYS A 210 37.95 -24.56 55.10
N ARG A 211 37.52 -24.26 56.34
CA ARG A 211 37.07 -22.92 56.78
C ARG A 211 38.28 -22.04 57.15
N PRO A 212 38.11 -20.71 57.22
CA PRO A 212 37.87 -20.11 58.55
C PRO A 212 36.56 -19.30 58.64
N LEU A 213 35.94 -19.40 59.81
CA LEU A 213 34.91 -18.51 60.33
C LEU A 213 35.50 -17.13 60.62
N VAL A 214 34.73 -16.06 60.40
CA VAL A 214 34.87 -14.81 61.15
C VAL A 214 33.51 -14.50 61.77
N GLU A 215 33.57 -14.14 63.05
CA GLU A 215 32.49 -14.01 64.03
C GLU A 215 31.63 -12.74 63.86
N ASN A 216 30.37 -12.84 64.29
CA ASN A 216 29.45 -11.78 64.75
C ASN A 216 28.96 -10.69 63.78
N VAL A 217 27.79 -10.89 63.15
CA VAL A 217 26.73 -9.85 62.96
C VAL A 217 25.34 -10.52 62.84
N ASP A 218 24.33 -9.95 63.50
CA ASP A 218 22.88 -10.28 63.44
C ASP A 218 22.26 -10.09 62.03
N PRO A 219 21.15 -10.79 61.68
CA PRO A 219 20.62 -10.84 60.32
C PRO A 219 19.46 -9.85 60.10
N GLU A 220 19.76 -8.59 59.84
CA GLU A 220 18.82 -7.67 59.21
C GLU A 220 19.50 -6.97 58.02
N GLU A 221 18.80 -7.00 56.88
CA GLU A 221 19.13 -6.38 55.59
C GLU A 221 20.48 -6.74 54.97
N LEU A 222 20.46 -7.34 53.77
CA LEU A 222 21.39 -7.03 52.67
C LEU A 222 20.94 -7.75 51.39
N SER A 223 20.27 -6.94 50.56
CA SER A 223 20.26 -6.90 49.09
C SER A 223 20.67 -8.15 48.28
N ILE A 224 19.73 -8.59 47.44
CA ILE A 224 19.89 -9.57 46.37
C ILE A 224 20.83 -9.00 45.29
N GLY A 225 22.01 -9.61 45.12
CA GLY A 225 22.95 -9.32 44.02
C GLY A 225 22.63 -10.11 42.75
N GLU A 226 23.02 -9.54 41.60
CA GLU A 226 22.65 -9.95 40.24
C GLU A 226 23.10 -11.37 39.82
N ASP A 227 22.22 -12.09 39.12
CA ASP A 227 22.50 -13.37 38.47
C ASP A 227 23.12 -13.17 37.07
N VAL A 228 24.13 -13.98 36.70
CA VAL A 228 24.83 -13.90 35.39
C VAL A 228 24.45 -15.10 34.51
N TYR A 229 24.11 -14.84 33.23
CA TYR A 229 23.77 -15.86 32.22
C TYR A 229 24.80 -15.92 31.08
N PHE A 230 25.01 -17.11 30.52
CA PHE A 230 25.77 -17.33 29.28
C PHE A 230 24.85 -17.89 28.18
N LYS A 231 24.70 -17.13 27.09
CA LYS A 231 24.22 -17.61 25.79
C LYS A 231 25.02 -16.88 24.72
N ALA A 232 25.82 -17.61 23.93
CA ALA A 232 26.54 -17.03 22.81
C ALA A 232 25.66 -17.15 21.55
N PHE A 233 25.17 -16.03 21.04
CA PHE A 233 24.79 -15.91 19.63
C PHE A 233 25.61 -14.75 19.04
N ASP A 234 26.27 -15.04 17.92
CA ASP A 234 26.89 -14.07 17.00
C ASP A 234 28.14 -13.30 17.46
N GLY A 235 29.13 -13.98 18.03
CA GLY A 235 30.49 -13.41 18.17
C GLY A 235 30.58 -12.14 19.02
N ASN A 236 29.51 -11.78 19.72
CA ASN A 236 29.42 -10.62 20.59
C ASN A 236 28.69 -11.04 21.87
N ILE A 237 29.28 -10.68 23.02
CA ILE A 237 28.61 -10.81 24.31
C ILE A 237 27.39 -9.86 24.31
N MET A 238 26.21 -10.39 24.63
CA MET A 238 24.96 -9.62 24.75
C MET A 238 25.16 -8.39 25.64
N GLN A 239 25.04 -7.18 25.07
CA GLN A 239 24.82 -5.95 25.82
C GLN A 239 23.33 -5.85 26.16
N GLY A 240 22.93 -6.39 27.31
CA GLY A 240 21.60 -6.25 27.86
C GLY A 240 21.58 -6.43 29.39
N ALA A 241 21.13 -5.39 30.10
CA ALA A 241 20.85 -5.28 31.54
C ALA A 241 21.94 -5.64 32.57
N GLY A 242 23.20 -5.81 32.15
CA GLY A 242 24.37 -5.74 33.03
C GLY A 242 25.56 -5.26 32.20
N ARG A 243 26.08 -4.06 32.48
CA ARG A 243 27.30 -3.56 31.82
C ARG A 243 28.49 -4.44 32.21
N GLY A 244 29.33 -4.83 31.23
CA GLY A 244 30.72 -5.31 31.42
C GLY A 244 30.90 -6.45 32.41
N LEU A 245 30.78 -7.70 31.96
CA LEU A 245 31.02 -8.88 32.81
C LEU A 245 32.25 -9.69 32.40
N PHE A 246 32.71 -9.60 31.14
CA PHE A 246 33.84 -10.37 30.60
C PHE A 246 34.56 -9.66 29.44
N THR A 247 35.89 -9.77 29.38
CA THR A 247 36.74 -9.42 28.23
C THR A 247 37.43 -10.66 27.63
N GLU A 248 37.57 -10.74 26.31
CA GLU A 248 38.53 -11.64 25.65
C GLU A 248 39.94 -10.99 25.62
N ASP A 249 40.98 -11.72 26.04
CA ASP A 249 42.37 -11.37 25.69
C ASP A 249 42.62 -11.74 24.21
N ILE A 250 42.25 -10.86 23.26
CA ILE A 250 42.68 -10.96 21.86
C ILE A 250 43.87 -10.01 21.63
N PRO A 251 45.08 -10.51 21.29
CA PRO A 251 46.14 -9.67 20.75
C PRO A 251 45.72 -9.13 19.39
N ALA A 252 45.86 -7.82 19.19
CA ALA A 252 45.54 -7.15 17.92
C ALA A 252 46.26 -7.80 16.73
N PRO A 253 45.55 -8.23 15.68
CA PRO A 253 46.18 -8.59 14.41
C PRO A 253 46.62 -7.31 13.68
N ALA A 254 47.85 -7.36 13.18
CA ALA A 254 48.56 -6.26 12.54
C ALA A 254 47.85 -5.70 11.29
N ALA A 255 48.01 -4.39 11.09
CA ALA A 255 47.71 -3.72 9.83
C ALA A 255 48.49 -4.35 8.67
N ASN A 256 47.77 -4.78 7.63
CA ASN A 256 48.21 -5.07 6.25
C ASN A 256 46.94 -5.46 5.46
N ALA A 257 46.60 -4.98 4.28
CA ALA A 257 47.10 -3.94 3.39
C ALA A 257 45.87 -3.45 2.61
N ALA A 258 45.83 -2.17 2.24
CA ALA A 258 44.73 -1.57 1.52
C ALA A 258 44.49 -2.25 0.17
N ALA A 259 43.37 -2.98 0.04
CA ALA A 259 42.68 -3.15 -1.22
C ALA A 259 41.66 -2.01 -1.32
N THR A 260 41.87 -1.11 -2.28
CA THR A 260 40.97 0.00 -2.60
C THR A 260 39.60 -0.51 -3.00
N THR A 261 38.67 -0.57 -2.03
CA THR A 261 37.23 -0.63 -2.29
C THR A 261 36.66 0.76 -2.15
N THR A 262 36.47 1.45 -3.27
CA THR A 262 35.56 2.60 -3.37
C THR A 262 34.12 2.07 -3.33
N GLY A 263 33.63 1.73 -2.14
CA GLY A 263 32.22 1.42 -1.90
C GLY A 263 31.65 2.44 -0.90
N ASN A 264 30.93 3.43 -1.40
CA ASN A 264 30.25 4.43 -0.56
C ASN A 264 29.19 3.75 0.31
N ALA A 265 29.23 4.00 1.61
CA ALA A 265 28.06 3.85 2.47
C ALA A 265 27.03 4.94 2.08
N ASN A 266 25.76 4.56 1.85
CA ASN A 266 24.61 5.39 1.43
C ASN A 266 24.31 5.51 -0.08
N ASN A 267 24.34 4.42 -0.85
CA ASN A 267 23.81 4.47 -2.23
C ASN A 267 22.36 3.94 -2.26
N SER A 268 21.42 4.75 -2.78
CA SER A 268 20.07 4.37 -3.21
C SER A 268 20.05 4.19 -4.73
N ASN A 269 19.11 3.40 -5.25
CA ASN A 269 18.78 3.41 -6.68
C ASN A 269 17.84 4.57 -6.94
N THR A 270 18.20 5.45 -7.87
CA THR A 270 17.41 6.61 -8.27
C THR A 270 16.96 6.48 -9.71
N LEU A 271 15.77 7.00 -9.99
CA LEU A 271 15.21 7.08 -11.34
C LEU A 271 14.30 8.31 -11.42
N THR A 272 14.61 9.25 -12.29
CA THR A 272 13.63 10.24 -12.74
C THR A 272 12.77 9.62 -13.85
N PHE A 273 11.46 9.61 -13.67
CA PHE A 273 10.53 9.09 -14.67
C PHE A 273 9.29 9.97 -14.79
N TYR A 274 8.52 9.75 -15.84
CA TYR A 274 7.31 10.48 -16.16
C TYR A 274 6.13 9.52 -16.27
N SER A 275 4.95 9.99 -15.87
CA SER A 275 3.68 9.35 -16.20
C SER A 275 2.85 10.28 -17.10
N LEU A 276 2.40 9.75 -18.23
CA LEU A 276 1.55 10.45 -19.19
C LEU A 276 0.14 9.87 -19.14
N TYR A 277 -0.83 10.77 -19.01
CA TYR A 277 -2.26 10.47 -19.04
C TYR A 277 -2.86 11.19 -20.24
N MET A 278 -3.04 10.49 -21.35
CA MET A 278 -3.47 11.03 -22.64
C MET A 278 -4.91 10.60 -22.97
N HIS A 279 -5.59 11.38 -23.82
CA HIS A 279 -7.02 11.26 -24.10
C HIS A 279 -7.92 11.57 -22.90
N LEU A 280 -7.56 12.58 -22.11
CA LEU A 280 -8.39 13.05 -20.99
C LEU A 280 -9.64 13.82 -21.47
N LEU A 281 -10.64 13.84 -20.61
CA LEU A 281 -11.89 14.56 -20.80
C LEU A 281 -11.66 16.08 -21.01
N PRO A 282 -12.34 16.73 -21.97
CA PRO A 282 -12.29 18.19 -22.13
C PRO A 282 -13.07 18.92 -21.02
N PHE A 283 -12.77 20.20 -20.82
CA PHE A 283 -13.26 20.99 -19.69
C PHE A 283 -14.78 21.06 -19.59
N GLU A 284 -15.50 21.39 -20.67
CA GLU A 284 -16.97 21.49 -20.62
C GLU A 284 -17.64 20.14 -20.27
N ALA A 285 -16.99 19.01 -20.52
CA ALA A 285 -17.55 17.70 -20.18
C ALA A 285 -17.47 17.36 -18.67
N TYR A 286 -16.81 18.19 -17.85
CA TYR A 286 -16.86 18.07 -16.39
C TYR A 286 -18.19 18.61 -15.81
N GLU A 287 -18.88 19.50 -16.51
CA GLU A 287 -20.09 20.20 -16.04
C GLU A 287 -21.31 19.27 -15.84
N GLY A 288 -21.21 18.02 -16.31
CA GLY A 288 -22.33 17.10 -16.41
C GLY A 288 -23.15 17.35 -17.67
N LYS A 289 -24.00 16.39 -18.06
CA LYS A 289 -24.86 16.55 -19.23
C LYS A 289 -26.21 17.12 -18.81
N THR A 290 -26.60 18.22 -19.44
CA THR A 290 -27.96 18.74 -19.36
C THR A 290 -28.82 18.06 -20.41
N PHE A 291 -29.91 17.43 -19.98
CA PHE A 291 -30.89 16.87 -20.88
C PHE A 291 -32.17 17.70 -20.85
N VAL A 292 -32.82 17.77 -21.99
CA VAL A 292 -34.14 18.38 -22.13
C VAL A 292 -35.11 17.27 -22.49
N LYS A 293 -36.11 17.05 -21.62
CA LYS A 293 -37.20 16.12 -21.86
C LYS A 293 -38.39 16.89 -22.42
N VAL A 294 -38.84 16.52 -23.62
CA VAL A 294 -40.05 17.07 -24.22
C VAL A 294 -41.24 16.78 -23.30
N SER A 295 -41.91 17.81 -22.80
CA SER A 295 -43.01 17.68 -21.84
C SER A 295 -44.37 18.00 -22.46
N SER A 296 -44.40 18.56 -23.66
CA SER A 296 -45.62 18.97 -24.36
C SER A 296 -45.51 18.80 -25.88
N SER A 297 -46.65 18.55 -26.53
CA SER A 297 -46.79 18.51 -28.00
C SER A 297 -46.59 19.88 -28.68
N GLN A 298 -46.45 20.94 -27.87
CA GLN A 298 -46.11 22.29 -28.33
C GLN A 298 -44.61 22.50 -28.54
N PHE A 299 -43.76 21.49 -28.25
CA PHE A 299 -42.33 21.57 -28.50
C PHE A 299 -42.03 21.66 -30.01
N GLU A 300 -41.17 22.61 -30.39
CA GLU A 300 -40.74 22.85 -31.77
C GLU A 300 -39.24 22.58 -31.90
N ALA A 301 -38.89 21.61 -32.73
CA ALA A 301 -37.52 21.37 -33.20
C ALA A 301 -37.29 22.13 -34.52
N LEU A 302 -36.10 22.67 -34.69
CA LEU A 302 -35.70 23.53 -35.80
C LEU A 302 -34.37 23.00 -36.39
N THR A 303 -34.21 23.15 -37.70
CA THR A 303 -32.95 22.89 -38.40
C THR A 303 -32.41 24.20 -38.96
N GLU A 304 -31.09 24.37 -38.88
CA GLU A 304 -30.38 25.50 -39.46
C GLU A 304 -29.87 25.12 -40.86
N PRO A 305 -30.26 25.83 -41.93
CA PRO A 305 -29.71 25.62 -43.28
C PRO A 305 -28.22 25.96 -43.36
N LYS A 306 -27.45 25.22 -44.18
CA LYS A 306 -26.00 25.46 -44.40
C LYS A 306 -25.68 26.89 -44.89
N ASP A 307 -26.64 27.57 -45.49
CA ASP A 307 -26.44 28.82 -46.25
C ASP A 307 -26.63 30.08 -45.37
N GLY A 308 -26.79 29.91 -44.05
CA GLY A 308 -27.05 31.02 -43.12
C GLY A 308 -28.46 31.62 -43.19
N ALA A 309 -29.40 30.91 -43.84
CA ALA A 309 -30.82 31.29 -43.88
C ALA A 309 -31.53 31.02 -42.54
N SER A 310 -32.69 31.65 -42.33
CA SER A 310 -33.49 31.50 -41.10
C SER A 310 -33.91 30.04 -40.85
N PHE A 311 -34.05 29.68 -39.56
CA PHE A 311 -34.46 28.35 -39.12
C PHE A 311 -35.69 27.79 -39.84
N VAL A 312 -35.62 26.50 -40.20
CA VAL A 312 -36.75 25.75 -40.78
C VAL A 312 -37.27 24.75 -39.75
N ALA A 313 -38.59 24.59 -39.67
CA ALA A 313 -39.20 23.64 -38.74
C ALA A 313 -38.86 22.17 -39.10
N SER A 314 -38.44 21.40 -38.10
CA SER A 314 -38.27 19.95 -38.19
C SER A 314 -39.57 19.22 -37.79
N PRO A 315 -39.71 17.92 -38.09
CA PRO A 315 -40.82 17.12 -37.57
C PRO A 315 -40.93 17.20 -36.04
N LYS A 316 -42.15 17.36 -35.52
CA LYS A 316 -42.38 17.50 -34.08
C LYS A 316 -42.02 16.20 -33.34
N PRO A 317 -41.13 16.25 -32.34
CA PRO A 317 -40.77 15.06 -31.59
C PRO A 317 -41.92 14.61 -30.66
N PRO A 318 -42.04 13.29 -30.38
CA PRO A 318 -42.98 12.77 -29.38
C PRO A 318 -42.74 13.35 -27.98
N VAL A 319 -43.81 13.48 -27.19
CA VAL A 319 -43.69 13.80 -25.75
C VAL A 319 -42.89 12.71 -25.05
N GLY A 320 -41.94 13.10 -24.22
CA GLY A 320 -41.01 12.21 -23.52
C GLY A 320 -39.66 12.03 -24.20
N THR A 321 -39.49 12.50 -25.44
CA THR A 321 -38.19 12.50 -26.15
C THR A 321 -37.14 13.25 -25.33
N LEU A 322 -35.93 12.70 -25.25
CA LEU A 322 -34.80 13.30 -24.55
C LEU A 322 -33.81 13.89 -25.55
N TYR A 323 -33.33 15.10 -25.27
CA TYR A 323 -32.26 15.75 -26.00
C TYR A 323 -31.08 16.04 -25.07
N GLU A 324 -29.88 15.59 -25.43
CA GLU A 324 -28.63 16.07 -24.83
C GLU A 324 -28.37 17.48 -25.36
N VAL A 325 -28.30 18.48 -24.46
CA VAL A 325 -27.96 19.86 -24.84
C VAL A 325 -26.46 19.94 -25.08
N VAL A 326 -26.07 20.43 -26.26
CA VAL A 326 -24.67 20.52 -26.71
C VAL A 326 -24.26 21.92 -27.15
N GLY A 327 -25.21 22.85 -27.18
CA GLY A 327 -24.94 24.22 -27.56
C GLY A 327 -26.10 25.14 -27.24
N GLN A 328 -25.82 26.44 -27.23
CA GLN A 328 -26.79 27.50 -27.03
C GLN A 328 -26.44 28.67 -27.95
N LYS A 329 -27.45 29.37 -28.46
CA LYS A 329 -27.28 30.67 -29.11
C LYS A 329 -28.38 31.64 -28.71
N ASN A 330 -28.04 32.92 -28.73
CA ASN A 330 -28.99 34.00 -28.52
C ASN A 330 -29.28 34.65 -29.88
N ASP A 331 -30.56 34.72 -30.25
CA ASP A 331 -31.00 35.35 -31.49
C ASP A 331 -32.30 36.11 -31.24
N GLY A 332 -32.35 37.39 -31.62
CA GLY A 332 -33.53 38.24 -31.45
C GLY A 332 -34.06 38.40 -30.00
N GLY A 333 -33.22 38.21 -28.98
CA GLY A 333 -33.63 38.26 -27.56
C GLY A 333 -34.26 36.97 -27.02
N LEU A 334 -34.25 35.90 -27.83
CA LEU A 334 -34.62 34.55 -27.45
C LEU A 334 -33.38 33.67 -27.35
N VAL A 335 -33.42 32.70 -26.44
CA VAL A 335 -32.38 31.70 -26.27
C VAL A 335 -32.79 30.42 -27.01
N PHE A 336 -31.88 29.86 -27.79
CA PHE A 336 -32.05 28.59 -28.49
C PHE A 336 -31.01 27.61 -27.99
N LEU A 337 -31.44 26.37 -27.74
CA LEU A 337 -30.59 25.25 -27.37
C LEU A 337 -30.43 24.31 -28.56
N LEU A 338 -29.23 23.81 -28.77
CA LEU A 338 -28.90 22.78 -29.75
C LEU A 338 -28.78 21.44 -29.04
N GLY A 339 -29.44 20.39 -29.54
CA GLY A 339 -29.36 19.07 -28.92
C GLY A 339 -29.47 17.88 -29.85
N TYR A 340 -28.85 16.77 -29.45
CA TYR A 340 -29.00 15.46 -30.09
C TYR A 340 -30.07 14.64 -29.39
N CYS A 341 -30.87 13.90 -30.16
CA CYS A 341 -31.81 12.94 -29.57
C CYS A 341 -31.02 11.84 -28.86
N VAL A 342 -31.47 11.42 -27.68
CA VAL A 342 -30.83 10.35 -26.90
C VAL A 342 -31.84 9.31 -26.44
N ASP A 343 -31.35 8.10 -26.15
CA ASP A 343 -32.12 7.06 -25.45
C ASP A 343 -32.26 7.37 -23.94
N ALA A 344 -32.92 6.48 -23.20
CA ALA A 344 -33.12 6.64 -21.76
C ALA A 344 -31.81 6.59 -20.95
N GLN A 345 -30.74 6.06 -21.53
CA GLN A 345 -29.40 5.94 -20.98
C GLN A 345 -28.51 7.16 -21.33
N GLY A 346 -29.03 8.09 -22.14
CA GLY A 346 -28.31 9.29 -22.57
C GLY A 346 -27.37 9.08 -23.75
N ASN A 347 -27.46 7.95 -24.46
CA ASN A 347 -26.71 7.68 -25.68
C ASN A 347 -27.42 8.30 -26.90
N ARG A 348 -26.66 8.90 -27.81
CA ARG A 348 -27.22 9.55 -29.00
C ARG A 348 -27.89 8.55 -29.92
N THR A 349 -29.14 8.84 -30.29
CA THR A 349 -29.92 8.09 -31.27
C THR A 349 -30.05 8.85 -32.60
N SER A 350 -29.66 10.13 -32.64
CA SER A 350 -29.59 10.93 -33.86
C SER A 350 -28.14 11.30 -34.21
N THR A 351 -27.85 11.36 -35.51
CA THR A 351 -26.57 11.85 -36.07
C THR A 351 -26.57 13.34 -36.35
N ILE A 352 -27.76 13.95 -36.46
CA ILE A 352 -27.95 15.38 -36.71
C ILE A 352 -28.60 16.01 -35.46
N PRO A 353 -28.07 17.14 -34.96
CA PRO A 353 -28.68 17.86 -33.85
C PRO A 353 -29.79 18.81 -34.34
N VAL A 354 -30.72 19.15 -33.45
CA VAL A 354 -31.81 20.11 -33.72
C VAL A 354 -31.78 21.26 -32.72
N TRP A 355 -32.21 22.43 -33.18
CA TRP A 355 -32.38 23.61 -32.36
C TRP A 355 -33.78 23.68 -31.77
N PHE A 356 -33.94 24.20 -30.56
CA PHE A 356 -35.23 24.45 -29.94
C PHE A 356 -35.18 25.65 -29.01
N LYS A 357 -36.31 26.33 -28.84
CA LYS A 357 -36.41 27.57 -28.04
C LYS A 357 -36.39 27.25 -26.55
N GLU A 358 -35.52 27.90 -25.81
CA GLU A 358 -35.54 27.95 -24.34
C GLU A 358 -36.51 29.07 -23.93
N GLY A 359 -37.50 28.76 -23.09
CA GLY A 359 -38.68 29.59 -22.85
C GLY A 359 -38.46 30.92 -22.11
N VAL A 360 -37.26 31.51 -22.13
CA VAL A 360 -36.94 32.72 -21.38
C VAL A 360 -36.83 33.91 -22.33
N THR A 361 -37.66 34.94 -22.13
CA THR A 361 -37.54 36.24 -22.79
C THR A 361 -36.85 37.23 -21.85
N ASN A 362 -35.73 37.80 -22.29
CA ASN A 362 -35.11 38.92 -21.58
C ASN A 362 -35.84 40.22 -21.94
N THR A 363 -36.57 40.81 -20.99
CA THR A 363 -37.03 42.20 -21.09
C THR A 363 -36.40 43.02 -19.97
N ALA A 364 -36.19 44.31 -20.22
CA ALA A 364 -35.45 45.26 -19.38
C ALA A 364 -35.99 45.46 -17.92
N GLY A 365 -36.90 44.62 -17.45
CA GLY A 365 -37.51 44.64 -16.10
C GLY A 365 -37.44 43.32 -15.32
N GLY A 366 -36.67 42.31 -15.78
CA GLY A 366 -36.48 41.04 -15.07
C GLY A 366 -37.11 39.82 -15.75
N TYR A 367 -36.70 38.62 -15.30
CA TYR A 367 -37.10 37.33 -15.86
C TYR A 367 -38.59 37.02 -15.58
N GLN A 368 -39.42 36.96 -16.62
CA GLN A 368 -40.78 36.40 -16.54
C GLN A 368 -40.73 34.90 -16.85
N ALA A 369 -41.17 34.06 -15.91
CA ALA A 369 -41.20 32.61 -16.08
C ALA A 369 -42.29 32.19 -17.07
N HIS A 370 -41.90 31.86 -18.30
CA HIS A 370 -42.77 31.14 -19.23
C HIS A 370 -42.66 29.64 -18.96
N VAL A 371 -43.79 28.92 -18.98
CA VAL A 371 -43.75 27.44 -18.92
C VAL A 371 -43.15 26.93 -20.22
N ALA A 372 -41.93 26.42 -20.18
CA ALA A 372 -41.28 25.82 -21.34
C ALA A 372 -42.01 24.51 -21.73
N PRO A 373 -42.17 24.18 -23.03
CA PRO A 373 -42.78 22.92 -23.48
C PRO A 373 -41.86 21.70 -23.29
N HIS A 374 -40.88 21.82 -22.39
CA HIS A 374 -39.92 20.81 -22.01
C HIS A 374 -39.49 20.99 -20.55
N SER A 375 -38.93 19.95 -19.93
CA SER A 375 -38.30 20.02 -18.60
C SER A 375 -36.81 19.70 -18.69
N ILE A 376 -36.00 20.42 -17.92
CA ILE A 376 -34.58 20.12 -17.76
C ILE A 376 -34.44 18.92 -16.84
N VAL A 377 -33.67 17.92 -17.27
CA VAL A 377 -33.33 16.71 -16.52
C VAL A 377 -31.81 16.62 -16.49
N ASN A 378 -31.23 16.67 -15.29
CA ASN A 378 -29.81 16.39 -15.12
C ASN A 378 -29.67 14.90 -14.77
N ILE A 379 -29.11 14.10 -15.69
CA ILE A 379 -28.95 12.65 -15.51
C ILE A 379 -27.56 12.32 -14.95
N GLN A 380 -26.57 13.19 -15.13
CA GLN A 380 -25.22 13.02 -14.61
C GLN A 380 -24.83 14.16 -13.68
N THR A 381 -24.37 13.83 -12.47
CA THR A 381 -23.75 14.77 -11.55
C THR A 381 -22.43 15.26 -12.12
N ARG A 382 -22.11 16.54 -11.89
CA ARG A 382 -20.84 17.16 -12.24
C ARG A 382 -19.65 16.27 -11.82
N LYS A 383 -18.70 16.07 -12.73
CA LYS A 383 -17.45 15.34 -12.44
C LYS A 383 -16.49 16.24 -11.66
N LYS A 384 -15.64 15.64 -10.83
CA LYS A 384 -14.65 16.40 -10.05
C LYS A 384 -13.53 16.88 -10.98
N GLU A 385 -13.34 18.19 -11.08
CA GLU A 385 -12.24 18.78 -11.84
C GLU A 385 -10.88 18.49 -11.16
N PRO A 386 -9.84 18.11 -11.93
CA PRO A 386 -8.45 18.16 -11.51
C PRO A 386 -8.05 19.54 -10.95
N LEU A 387 -7.15 19.53 -9.98
CA LEU A 387 -6.70 20.74 -9.30
C LEU A 387 -5.44 21.36 -9.96
N PHE A 388 -4.74 20.63 -10.82
CA PHE A 388 -3.46 21.09 -11.35
C PHE A 388 -3.57 22.15 -12.45
N TRP A 389 -4.75 22.46 -13.01
CA TRP A 389 -4.88 23.62 -13.90
C TRP A 389 -5.24 24.91 -13.16
N GLN A 390 -5.03 24.96 -11.84
CA GLN A 390 -5.26 26.15 -11.00
C GLN A 390 -4.21 27.24 -11.14
N ASP A 391 -3.03 26.93 -11.68
CA ASP A 391 -1.95 27.90 -11.79
C ASP A 391 -2.37 29.04 -12.73
N ASN A 392 -2.46 30.26 -12.18
CA ASN A 392 -3.07 31.45 -12.79
C ASN A 392 -4.56 31.38 -13.18
N ALA A 393 -5.31 30.37 -12.73
CA ALA A 393 -6.74 30.27 -12.98
C ALA A 393 -7.55 31.19 -12.06
N THR A 394 -8.65 31.74 -12.61
CA THR A 394 -9.70 32.33 -11.78
C THR A 394 -10.56 31.19 -11.23
N ILE A 395 -10.62 31.08 -9.91
CA ILE A 395 -11.44 30.08 -9.22
C ILE A 395 -12.80 30.68 -8.93
N GLU A 396 -13.85 30.07 -9.46
CA GLU A 396 -15.24 30.33 -9.08
C GLU A 396 -15.57 29.48 -7.85
N ALA A 397 -16.11 30.11 -6.82
CA ALA A 397 -16.49 29.46 -5.57
C ALA A 397 -17.98 29.68 -5.31
N THR A 398 -18.69 28.57 -5.09
CA THR A 398 -20.10 28.55 -4.71
C THR A 398 -20.21 28.20 -3.23
N VAL A 399 -20.92 29.04 -2.48
CA VAL A 399 -21.18 28.81 -1.05
C VAL A 399 -22.15 27.64 -0.88
N LEU A 400 -21.75 26.63 -0.11
CA LEU A 400 -22.57 25.45 0.17
C LEU A 400 -23.60 25.69 1.28
N GLU A 401 -24.67 24.89 1.27
CA GLU A 401 -25.65 24.83 2.36
C GLU A 401 -25.09 23.91 3.46
N ASP A 402 -24.97 24.43 4.68
CA ASP A 402 -24.51 23.67 5.84
C ASP A 402 -25.47 23.92 7.01
N SER A 403 -26.04 22.83 7.54
CA SER A 403 -27.01 22.86 8.63
C SER A 403 -26.40 23.16 10.00
N ASP A 404 -25.08 22.99 10.17
CA ASP A 404 -24.41 23.00 11.48
C ASP A 404 -23.28 24.04 11.62
N ALA A 405 -22.98 24.85 10.59
CA ALA A 405 -21.79 25.71 10.56
C ALA A 405 -22.01 27.22 10.79
N LYS A 406 -20.93 27.88 11.25
CA LYS A 406 -20.80 29.34 11.42
C LYS A 406 -21.00 30.08 10.08
N GLN A 407 -21.45 31.32 10.12
CA GLN A 407 -21.68 32.18 8.95
C GLN A 407 -20.36 32.53 8.22
N ILE A 408 -20.37 32.63 6.87
CA ILE A 408 -19.25 33.20 6.08
C ILE A 408 -19.46 34.71 6.00
N PHE A 409 -18.52 35.49 6.53
CA PHE A 409 -18.61 36.94 6.50
C PHE A 409 -17.67 37.56 5.47
N VAL A 410 -18.18 38.53 4.72
CA VAL A 410 -17.39 39.38 3.83
C VAL A 410 -16.91 40.62 4.55
N HIS A 411 -15.75 41.09 4.12
CA HIS A 411 -15.04 42.22 4.69
C HIS A 411 -14.68 43.25 3.60
N GLU A 412 -14.91 44.53 3.86
CA GLU A 412 -14.44 45.64 3.02
C GLU A 412 -13.15 46.23 3.64
N LEU A 413 -12.15 46.55 2.79
CA LEU A 413 -10.87 47.10 3.21
C LEU A 413 -10.96 48.64 3.22
N ASP A 414 -10.68 49.28 4.34
CA ASP A 414 -10.65 50.75 4.42
C ASP A 414 -9.56 51.29 3.47
N THR A 415 -9.92 52.24 2.62
CA THR A 415 -9.13 52.66 1.44
C THR A 415 -7.86 53.47 1.77
N ALA A 416 -7.37 53.45 3.02
CA ALA A 416 -6.11 54.08 3.40
C ALA A 416 -5.45 53.35 4.58
N GLN A 417 -4.41 52.56 4.27
CA GLN A 417 -3.39 52.04 5.18
C GLN A 417 -3.87 51.21 6.41
N SER A 418 -3.65 49.88 6.32
CA SER A 418 -3.68 48.88 7.42
C SER A 418 -5.04 48.19 7.72
N PRO A 419 -5.05 46.88 8.10
CA PRO A 419 -6.19 45.95 7.94
C PRO A 419 -7.21 45.95 9.09
N ILE A 420 -7.23 46.97 9.95
CA ILE A 420 -7.98 46.92 11.23
C ILE A 420 -9.32 47.69 11.14
N GLY A 421 -9.61 48.35 10.02
CA GLY A 421 -10.85 49.09 9.77
C GLY A 421 -11.94 48.29 9.06
N LEU A 422 -12.29 47.08 9.55
CA LEU A 422 -13.39 46.28 8.97
C LEU A 422 -14.74 46.98 9.19
N LYS A 423 -15.29 47.62 8.15
CA LYS A 423 -16.55 48.41 8.25
C LYS A 423 -17.83 47.60 8.10
N TYR A 424 -17.77 46.39 7.54
CA TYR A 424 -18.96 45.57 7.30
C TYR A 424 -18.69 44.08 7.58
N THR A 425 -19.70 43.40 8.10
CA THR A 425 -19.75 41.95 8.33
C THR A 425 -21.10 41.52 7.74
N VAL A 426 -21.10 41.20 6.44
CA VAL A 426 -22.30 40.71 5.75
C VAL A 426 -22.13 39.22 5.51
N GLU A 427 -23.17 38.44 5.82
CA GLU A 427 -23.19 37.00 5.60
C GLU A 427 -23.37 36.70 4.09
N LEU A 428 -22.50 35.87 3.51
CA LEU A 428 -22.74 35.24 2.21
C LEU A 428 -23.69 34.05 2.39
N LYS A 429 -24.85 34.09 1.71
CA LYS A 429 -25.82 32.97 1.72
C LYS A 429 -25.41 31.84 0.77
N SER A 430 -25.85 30.62 1.12
CA SER A 430 -25.75 29.43 0.26
C SER A 430 -26.22 29.74 -1.17
N GLY A 431 -25.48 29.22 -2.15
CA GLY A 431 -25.69 29.47 -3.57
C GLY A 431 -25.12 30.81 -4.08
N SER A 432 -24.57 31.68 -3.22
CA SER A 432 -23.81 32.85 -3.69
C SER A 432 -22.54 32.40 -4.39
N ILE A 433 -22.14 33.11 -5.45
CA ILE A 433 -20.99 32.78 -6.30
C ILE A 433 -20.03 33.96 -6.33
N PHE A 434 -18.75 33.71 -6.18
CA PHE A 434 -17.69 34.70 -6.32
C PHE A 434 -16.45 34.07 -6.97
N THR A 435 -15.53 34.91 -7.41
CA THR A 435 -14.27 34.50 -8.03
C THR A 435 -13.07 35.04 -7.28
N TYR A 436 -11.94 34.32 -7.33
CA TYR A 436 -10.65 34.76 -6.79
C TYR A 436 -9.51 34.08 -7.53
N ASN A 437 -8.32 34.69 -7.53
CA ASN A 437 -7.10 34.07 -8.01
C ASN A 437 -6.16 33.78 -6.82
N PRO A 438 -5.86 32.52 -6.49
CA PRO A 438 -5.11 32.16 -5.29
C PRO A 438 -3.67 32.71 -5.25
N GLN A 439 -3.10 33.12 -6.39
CA GLN A 439 -1.75 33.69 -6.47
C GLN A 439 -1.74 35.21 -6.33
N THR A 440 -2.65 35.91 -7.00
CA THR A 440 -2.64 37.38 -7.04
C THR A 440 -3.52 38.02 -5.97
N ASP A 441 -4.53 37.31 -5.48
CA ASP A 441 -5.52 37.84 -4.53
C ASP A 441 -5.22 37.47 -3.06
N LYS A 442 -4.17 36.68 -2.79
CA LYS A 442 -3.80 36.23 -1.44
C LYS A 442 -3.00 37.28 -0.69
N LYS A 443 -3.41 37.56 0.54
CA LYS A 443 -2.68 38.44 1.46
C LYS A 443 -2.62 37.82 2.86
N THR A 444 -1.45 37.73 3.48
CA THR A 444 -1.30 37.19 4.84
C THR A 444 -0.77 38.25 5.78
N GLU A 445 -1.42 38.44 6.92
CA GLU A 445 -1.09 39.50 7.89
C GLU A 445 -1.20 38.98 9.34
N SER A 446 -0.36 39.50 10.24
CA SER A 446 -0.43 39.19 11.67
C SER A 446 -1.39 40.14 12.39
N VAL A 447 -2.42 39.59 13.03
CA VAL A 447 -3.47 40.33 13.73
C VAL A 447 -3.39 40.04 15.23
N THR A 448 -3.53 41.07 16.07
CA THR A 448 -3.62 40.89 17.52
C THR A 448 -5.08 40.69 17.92
N LEU A 449 -5.44 39.46 18.31
CA LEU A 449 -6.75 39.14 18.85
C LEU A 449 -6.78 39.45 20.34
N THR A 450 -7.89 40.04 20.78
CA THR A 450 -8.14 40.38 22.18
C THR A 450 -9.31 39.52 22.66
N GLU A 451 -9.03 38.48 23.45
CA GLU A 451 -10.05 37.59 24.01
C GLU A 451 -10.33 37.94 25.48
N LEU A 452 -11.62 38.07 25.81
CA LEU A 452 -12.07 38.21 27.20
C LEU A 452 -12.11 36.83 27.84
N THR A 453 -11.27 36.62 28.85
CA THR A 453 -11.27 35.41 29.66
C THR A 453 -11.80 35.72 31.06
N THR A 454 -12.19 34.68 31.79
CA THR A 454 -12.74 34.76 33.15
C THR A 454 -11.79 35.44 34.16
N GLY A 455 -10.51 35.63 33.81
CA GLY A 455 -9.49 36.32 34.61
C GLY A 455 -8.92 37.62 34.01
N GLY A 456 -9.48 38.14 32.92
CA GLY A 456 -9.02 39.40 32.28
C GLY A 456 -8.92 39.33 30.76
N VAL A 457 -8.28 40.35 30.17
CA VAL A 457 -8.08 40.47 28.71
C VAL A 457 -6.78 39.78 28.31
N SER A 458 -6.85 38.70 27.52
CA SER A 458 -5.70 38.06 26.89
C SER A 458 -5.50 38.61 25.48
N LYS A 459 -4.27 39.00 25.12
CA LYS A 459 -3.90 39.41 23.76
C LYS A 459 -3.03 38.32 23.14
N SER A 460 -3.47 37.75 22.02
CA SER A 460 -2.68 36.78 21.25
C SER A 460 -2.47 37.29 19.84
N VAL A 461 -1.27 37.12 19.28
CA VAL A 461 -1.01 37.42 17.86
C VAL A 461 -1.34 36.16 17.06
N LYS A 462 -2.30 36.26 16.14
CA LYS A 462 -2.60 35.20 15.17
C LYS A 462 -2.35 35.71 13.75
N THR A 463 -1.76 34.86 12.93
CA THR A 463 -1.63 35.13 11.49
C THR A 463 -2.94 34.77 10.81
N VAL A 464 -3.50 35.72 10.06
CA VAL A 464 -4.74 35.57 9.31
C VAL A 464 -4.42 35.73 7.82
N THR A 465 -4.97 34.85 6.99
CA THR A 465 -4.90 34.97 5.54
C THR A 465 -6.20 35.54 5.02
N TYR A 466 -6.12 36.53 4.14
CA TYR A 466 -7.24 37.13 3.43
C TYR A 466 -7.17 36.75 1.95
N MET A 467 -8.34 36.50 1.37
CA MET A 467 -8.53 36.29 -0.06
C MET A 467 -9.35 37.45 -0.60
N LYS A 468 -8.81 38.21 -1.57
CA LYS A 468 -9.59 39.17 -2.33
C LYS A 468 -10.50 38.41 -3.30
N CYS A 469 -11.76 38.77 -3.37
CA CYS A 469 -12.78 38.08 -4.14
C CYS A 469 -13.60 39.08 -4.95
N ARG A 470 -14.10 38.66 -6.12
CA ARG A 470 -15.06 39.40 -6.95
C ARG A 470 -16.40 38.67 -6.98
N LEU A 471 -17.47 39.35 -6.58
CA LEU A 471 -18.82 38.79 -6.54
C LEU A 471 -19.37 38.55 -7.96
N ILE A 472 -19.94 37.37 -8.19
CA ILE A 472 -20.61 37.00 -9.45
C ILE A 472 -22.13 36.94 -9.23
N GLN A 473 -22.57 36.27 -8.17
CA GLN A 473 -23.97 36.12 -7.82
C GLN A 473 -24.17 36.37 -6.32
N ASN A 474 -25.03 37.34 -6.00
CA ASN A 474 -25.45 37.62 -4.63
C ASN A 474 -26.84 37.04 -4.36
N LEU A 475 -26.94 36.08 -3.44
CA LEU A 475 -28.22 35.59 -2.92
C LEU A 475 -28.55 36.13 -1.53
N SER A 476 -27.72 37.03 -1.01
CA SER A 476 -27.90 37.65 0.30
C SER A 476 -28.86 38.84 0.20
N ALA A 477 -29.69 39.05 1.22
CA ALA A 477 -30.66 40.16 1.25
C ALA A 477 -29.98 41.55 1.25
N ASN A 478 -28.73 41.62 1.72
CA ASN A 478 -27.94 42.84 1.80
C ASN A 478 -27.06 43.00 0.55
N GLN A 479 -26.84 44.25 0.12
CA GLN A 479 -25.89 44.54 -0.96
C GLN A 479 -24.46 44.22 -0.52
N ILE A 480 -23.79 43.33 -1.26
CA ILE A 480 -22.37 43.00 -1.10
C ILE A 480 -21.59 43.76 -2.18
N PRO A 481 -20.45 44.40 -1.86
CA PRO A 481 -19.61 45.06 -2.86
C PRO A 481 -19.14 44.10 -3.96
N GLU A 482 -18.90 44.62 -5.17
CA GLU A 482 -18.39 43.82 -6.28
C GLU A 482 -17.04 43.18 -5.95
N THR A 483 -16.19 43.85 -5.17
CA THR A 483 -14.92 43.31 -4.65
C THR A 483 -14.94 43.32 -3.13
N PHE A 484 -14.60 42.19 -2.51
CA PHE A 484 -14.57 42.03 -1.05
C PHE A 484 -13.43 41.12 -0.62
N TYR A 485 -13.21 40.98 0.68
CA TYR A 485 -12.21 40.08 1.26
C TYR A 485 -12.87 39.03 2.14
N LEU A 486 -12.34 37.82 2.12
CA LEU A 486 -12.69 36.71 3.02
C LEU A 486 -11.50 36.33 3.87
N ILE A 487 -11.76 35.89 5.11
CA ILE A 487 -10.76 35.14 5.87
C ILE A 487 -10.62 33.76 5.22
N TRP A 488 -9.40 33.39 4.86
CA TRP A 488 -9.08 32.16 4.15
C TRP A 488 -8.49 31.13 5.12
N ASP A 489 -9.37 30.39 5.79
CA ASP A 489 -9.06 29.29 6.69
C ASP A 489 -9.67 27.96 6.19
N GLU A 490 -9.35 26.85 6.88
CA GLU A 490 -9.87 25.52 6.52
C GLU A 490 -11.41 25.47 6.55
N ASP A 491 -12.03 26.12 7.53
CA ASP A 491 -13.48 26.11 7.69
C ASP A 491 -14.17 26.84 6.54
N THR A 492 -13.61 27.96 6.07
CA THR A 492 -14.08 28.67 4.88
C THR A 492 -13.90 27.81 3.64
N GLN A 493 -12.75 27.16 3.46
CA GLN A 493 -12.51 26.29 2.31
C GLN A 493 -13.46 25.08 2.25
N LYS A 494 -13.76 24.45 3.40
CA LYS A 494 -14.69 23.31 3.49
C LYS A 494 -16.14 23.65 3.10
N ARG A 495 -16.51 24.94 3.15
CA ARG A 495 -17.86 25.44 2.82
C ARG A 495 -18.01 25.93 1.37
N LEU A 496 -16.96 25.79 0.55
CA LEU A 496 -16.97 26.22 -0.85
C LEU A 496 -16.93 25.01 -1.77
N SER A 497 -17.84 24.99 -2.74
CA SER A 497 -17.67 24.20 -3.96
C SER A 497 -16.86 25.02 -4.94
N LEU A 498 -15.68 24.53 -5.33
CA LEU A 498 -14.79 25.23 -6.24
C LEU A 498 -14.99 24.75 -7.67
N ARG A 499 -14.87 25.69 -8.60
CA ARG A 499 -14.75 25.48 -10.04
C ARG A 499 -13.53 26.24 -10.52
N VAL A 500 -12.67 25.52 -11.22
CA VAL A 500 -11.41 26.07 -11.70
C VAL A 500 -11.49 26.09 -13.20
N THR A 501 -11.64 27.28 -13.78
CA THR A 501 -11.59 27.43 -15.24
C THR A 501 -10.13 27.58 -15.67
N PRO A 502 -9.60 26.67 -16.51
CA PRO A 502 -8.27 26.83 -17.08
C PRO A 502 -8.10 28.20 -17.74
N HIS A 503 -6.94 28.83 -17.55
CA HIS A 503 -6.62 30.11 -18.20
C HIS A 503 -6.39 29.95 -19.71
N GLU A 504 -5.84 28.81 -20.13
CA GLU A 504 -5.57 28.48 -21.53
C GLU A 504 -6.18 27.14 -21.87
N PHE A 505 -6.63 27.03 -23.12
CA PHE A 505 -7.18 25.81 -23.69
C PHE A 505 -6.44 25.46 -24.99
N GLU A 506 -6.58 24.20 -25.44
CA GLU A 506 -6.06 23.62 -26.70
C GLU A 506 -4.53 23.60 -26.88
N THR A 507 -3.79 24.33 -26.06
CA THR A 507 -2.33 24.46 -26.12
C THR A 507 -1.65 23.73 -24.97
N VAL A 508 -0.36 23.44 -25.14
CA VAL A 508 0.46 22.84 -24.08
C VAL A 508 0.86 23.91 -23.07
N VAL A 509 0.34 23.80 -21.87
CA VAL A 509 0.71 24.64 -20.72
C VAL A 509 1.87 23.97 -20.00
N ASN A 510 3.03 24.64 -19.99
CA ASN A 510 4.19 24.23 -19.20
C ASN A 510 4.07 24.77 -17.78
N CYS A 511 4.23 23.92 -16.78
CA CYS A 511 4.00 24.28 -15.37
C CYS A 511 4.93 23.51 -14.42
N ASN A 512 4.82 23.78 -13.11
CA ASN A 512 5.57 23.07 -12.06
C ASN A 512 4.70 22.91 -10.83
N ILE A 513 3.64 22.09 -10.94
CA ILE A 513 2.57 22.05 -9.95
C ILE A 513 2.66 20.74 -9.16
N PRO A 514 2.88 20.78 -7.83
CA PRO A 514 2.92 19.57 -7.03
C PRO A 514 1.59 18.81 -7.11
N ILE A 515 1.68 17.49 -7.20
CA ILE A 515 0.52 16.60 -7.20
C ILE A 515 0.80 15.40 -6.28
N LYS A 516 -0.21 14.99 -5.51
CA LYS A 516 -0.10 13.85 -4.60
C LYS A 516 -0.59 12.55 -5.22
N ALA A 517 -0.02 11.43 -4.78
CA ALA A 517 -0.52 10.11 -5.11
C ALA A 517 -2.03 10.03 -4.80
N GLY A 518 -2.84 9.75 -5.82
CA GLY A 518 -4.29 9.58 -5.67
C GLY A 518 -5.09 10.85 -5.90
N GLU A 519 -4.45 11.97 -6.22
CA GLU A 519 -5.19 13.13 -6.70
C GLU A 519 -5.73 12.88 -8.12
N THR A 520 -6.92 13.41 -8.38
CA THR A 520 -7.60 13.26 -9.67
C THR A 520 -6.83 13.98 -10.76
N VAL A 521 -6.48 13.23 -11.81
CA VAL A 521 -5.80 13.73 -13.00
C VAL A 521 -6.79 14.00 -14.15
N GLY A 522 -7.91 13.26 -14.18
CA GLY A 522 -8.98 13.50 -15.14
C GLY A 522 -9.93 12.31 -15.24
N TYR A 523 -10.57 12.16 -16.40
CA TYR A 523 -11.41 11.02 -16.76
C TYR A 523 -11.14 10.64 -18.22
N LEU A 524 -11.54 9.42 -18.62
CA LEU A 524 -11.42 8.96 -20.00
C LEU A 524 -12.21 9.90 -20.95
N GLY A 525 -11.56 10.33 -22.02
CA GLY A 525 -12.14 11.13 -23.09
C GLY A 525 -12.60 10.27 -24.26
N ALA A 526 -13.51 10.80 -25.06
CA ALA A 526 -14.03 10.12 -26.26
C ALA A 526 -12.96 10.02 -27.36
N TYR A 527 -12.97 8.89 -28.07
CA TYR A 527 -12.22 8.65 -29.29
C TYR A 527 -13.13 7.96 -30.30
N GLU A 528 -13.43 8.65 -31.39
CA GLU A 528 -14.35 8.21 -32.43
C GLU A 528 -13.62 7.94 -33.74
N THR A 529 -13.97 6.84 -34.39
CA THR A 529 -13.44 6.43 -35.69
C THR A 529 -14.58 5.97 -36.60
N PRO A 530 -14.38 5.92 -37.92
CA PRO A 530 -15.28 5.22 -38.83
C PRO A 530 -15.46 3.75 -38.39
N VAL A 531 -16.67 3.21 -38.57
CA VAL A 531 -16.91 1.76 -38.36
C VAL A 531 -16.21 0.96 -39.44
N ASP A 532 -16.36 1.38 -40.69
CA ASP A 532 -15.82 0.78 -41.92
C ASP A 532 -15.89 1.78 -43.11
N ARG A 533 -15.62 1.28 -44.33
CA ARG A 533 -15.72 2.05 -45.58
C ARG A 533 -17.14 2.54 -45.86
N ASP A 534 -18.17 1.90 -45.31
CA ASP A 534 -19.56 2.34 -45.42
C ASP A 534 -19.94 3.43 -44.40
N GLY A 535 -19.04 3.78 -43.48
CA GLY A 535 -19.23 4.88 -42.54
C GLY A 535 -20.02 4.49 -41.31
N GLY A 536 -20.52 5.50 -40.60
CA GLY A 536 -20.96 5.34 -39.22
C GLY A 536 -19.83 5.49 -38.20
N ILE A 537 -20.23 5.69 -36.95
CA ILE A 537 -19.32 6.11 -35.86
C ILE A 537 -19.12 4.96 -34.88
N ARG A 538 -17.88 4.52 -34.74
CA ARG A 538 -17.40 3.71 -33.62
C ARG A 538 -16.91 4.66 -32.54
N SER A 539 -17.46 4.57 -31.34
CA SER A 539 -17.15 5.47 -30.22
C SER A 539 -16.70 4.67 -29.01
N LYS A 540 -15.56 5.03 -28.43
CA LYS A 540 -15.07 4.52 -27.14
C LYS A 540 -14.60 5.69 -26.27
N HIS A 541 -14.63 5.51 -24.95
CA HIS A 541 -13.87 6.37 -24.04
C HIS A 541 -12.59 5.64 -23.69
N GLN A 542 -11.46 6.33 -23.81
CA GLN A 542 -10.16 5.72 -23.53
C GLN A 542 -9.22 6.64 -22.76
N LEU A 543 -8.31 6.02 -22.02
CA LEU A 543 -7.11 6.63 -21.47
C LEU A 543 -5.94 5.91 -22.12
N HIS A 544 -5.05 6.65 -22.78
CA HIS A 544 -3.71 6.15 -23.06
C HIS A 544 -2.82 6.50 -21.87
N PHE A 545 -2.23 5.48 -21.26
CA PHE A 545 -1.41 5.60 -20.06
C PHE A 545 0.00 5.07 -20.32
N GLU A 546 1.01 5.91 -20.05
CA GLU A 546 2.40 5.62 -20.37
C GLU A 546 3.30 5.95 -19.18
N ILE A 547 4.36 5.15 -18.99
CA ILE A 547 5.44 5.42 -18.05
C ILE A 547 6.76 5.39 -18.82
N PHE A 548 7.53 6.47 -18.75
CA PHE A 548 8.80 6.55 -19.45
C PHE A 548 9.85 7.33 -18.66
N SER A 549 11.13 7.14 -19.00
CA SER A 549 12.25 7.92 -18.47
C SER A 549 13.06 8.54 -19.59
N CYS A 550 13.46 9.80 -19.42
CA CYS A 550 14.38 10.50 -20.31
C CYS A 550 15.83 10.51 -19.79
N GLU A 551 16.15 9.64 -18.83
CA GLU A 551 17.52 9.40 -18.39
C GLU A 551 18.35 8.73 -19.49
N GLU A 552 19.67 8.93 -19.44
CA GLU A 552 20.58 8.32 -20.40
C GLU A 552 20.66 6.79 -20.21
N PRO A 553 20.94 6.01 -21.27
CA PRO A 553 21.00 4.53 -21.18
C PRO A 553 21.93 4.00 -20.09
N ALA A 554 23.02 4.72 -19.82
CA ALA A 554 23.95 4.36 -18.75
C ALA A 554 23.30 4.44 -17.35
N GLN A 555 22.44 5.43 -17.10
CA GLN A 555 21.74 5.57 -15.81
C GLN A 555 20.63 4.51 -15.67
N ILE A 556 19.88 4.24 -16.74
CA ILE A 556 18.89 3.15 -16.75
C ILE A 556 19.55 1.81 -16.49
N LYS A 557 20.70 1.54 -17.12
CA LYS A 557 21.46 0.32 -16.86
C LYS A 557 21.80 0.15 -15.37
N LYS A 558 22.34 1.19 -14.72
CA LYS A 558 22.66 1.16 -13.28
C LYS A 558 21.43 0.91 -12.41
N PHE A 559 20.31 1.54 -12.76
CA PHE A 559 19.04 1.36 -12.07
C PHE A 559 18.55 -0.09 -12.16
N LEU A 560 18.59 -0.69 -13.36
CA LEU A 560 18.16 -2.07 -13.59
C LEU A 560 19.10 -3.11 -12.95
N GLU A 561 20.41 -2.84 -12.97
CA GLU A 561 21.44 -3.74 -12.42
C GLU A 561 21.54 -3.68 -10.90
N ASN A 562 20.79 -2.79 -10.24
CA ASN A 562 20.86 -2.55 -8.80
C ASN A 562 22.28 -2.18 -8.37
N ASP A 563 22.90 -1.20 -9.03
CA ASP A 563 24.27 -0.75 -8.75
C ASP A 563 24.47 -0.32 -7.29
N ALA A 564 23.41 0.22 -6.66
CA ALA A 564 23.42 0.57 -5.25
C ALA A 564 23.40 -0.65 -4.30
N ASN A 565 23.23 -1.87 -4.86
CA ASN A 565 23.19 -3.14 -4.16
C ASN A 565 22.14 -3.19 -3.04
N VAL A 566 20.96 -2.60 -3.29
CA VAL A 566 19.87 -2.56 -2.32
C VAL A 566 19.34 -3.97 -2.06
N LYS A 567 19.24 -4.33 -0.78
CA LYS A 567 18.83 -5.68 -0.31
C LYS A 567 17.47 -5.73 0.37
N THR A 568 16.87 -4.57 0.62
CA THR A 568 15.55 -4.40 1.22
C THR A 568 14.44 -4.53 0.15
N GLY A 569 13.19 -4.71 0.59
CA GLY A 569 12.02 -4.82 -0.29
C GLY A 569 11.59 -6.26 -0.57
N ARG A 570 10.70 -6.43 -1.55
CA ARG A 570 10.18 -7.75 -1.96
C ARG A 570 11.29 -8.64 -2.48
N ARG A 571 11.16 -9.92 -2.16
CA ARG A 571 12.07 -10.96 -2.62
C ARG A 571 11.42 -11.83 -3.67
N TYR A 572 12.21 -12.22 -4.65
CA TYR A 572 11.81 -13.06 -5.77
C TYR A 572 12.70 -14.28 -5.83
N VAL A 573 12.11 -15.44 -6.12
CA VAL A 573 12.84 -16.63 -6.54
C VAL A 573 13.02 -16.51 -8.04
N ARG A 574 14.28 -16.60 -8.48
CA ARG A 574 14.67 -16.75 -9.88
C ARG A 574 15.19 -18.17 -10.07
N ILE A 575 14.69 -18.84 -11.09
CA ILE A 575 15.09 -20.20 -11.46
C ILE A 575 15.46 -20.21 -12.94
N ASP A 576 16.71 -20.56 -13.22
CA ASP A 576 17.25 -20.61 -14.57
C ASP A 576 16.55 -21.67 -15.44
N GLN A 577 16.46 -21.38 -16.73
CA GLN A 577 16.09 -22.37 -17.74
C GLN A 577 17.00 -23.61 -17.63
N GLY A 578 16.43 -24.79 -17.85
CA GLY A 578 17.13 -26.06 -17.74
C GLY A 578 17.26 -26.58 -16.29
N THR A 579 16.85 -25.81 -15.29
CA THR A 579 16.87 -26.27 -13.90
C THR A 579 15.76 -27.31 -13.68
N GLU A 580 16.10 -28.41 -13.00
CA GLU A 580 15.19 -29.52 -12.78
C GLU A 580 14.24 -29.28 -11.61
N ILE A 581 12.94 -29.41 -11.86
CA ILE A 581 11.85 -29.37 -10.90
C ILE A 581 11.33 -30.78 -10.65
N ILE A 582 11.04 -31.09 -9.39
CA ILE A 582 10.60 -32.42 -8.96
C ILE A 582 9.15 -32.37 -8.50
N PHE A 583 8.26 -33.12 -9.15
CA PHE A 583 6.85 -33.19 -8.78
C PHE A 583 6.57 -34.26 -7.73
N ALA A 584 6.04 -33.84 -6.59
CA ALA A 584 5.65 -34.70 -5.47
C ALA A 584 4.69 -33.99 -4.52
N ASP A 585 3.89 -34.76 -3.78
CA ASP A 585 2.96 -34.22 -2.77
C ASP A 585 3.67 -33.49 -1.61
N ASN A 586 4.91 -33.90 -1.31
CA ASN A 586 5.77 -33.34 -0.27
C ASN A 586 7.22 -33.22 -0.78
N PRO A 587 8.05 -32.37 -0.15
CA PRO A 587 9.47 -32.29 -0.49
C PRO A 587 10.13 -33.68 -0.44
N PRO A 588 10.91 -34.06 -1.45
CA PRO A 588 11.63 -35.32 -1.43
C PRO A 588 12.64 -35.38 -0.28
N ALA A 589 12.81 -36.55 0.33
CA ALA A 589 13.90 -36.77 1.27
C ALA A 589 15.26 -36.56 0.57
N ALA A 590 16.22 -35.97 1.27
CA ALA A 590 17.48 -35.49 0.68
C ALA A 590 18.23 -36.56 -0.11
N ASN A 591 18.16 -37.82 0.34
CA ASN A 591 18.86 -38.97 -0.25
C ASN A 591 18.03 -39.73 -1.31
N ALA A 592 16.77 -39.37 -1.53
CA ALA A 592 15.84 -40.05 -2.44
C ALA A 592 15.69 -39.34 -3.79
N VAL A 593 16.24 -38.14 -3.95
CA VAL A 593 16.10 -37.31 -5.16
C VAL A 593 16.53 -38.07 -6.43
N ALA A 594 17.63 -38.83 -6.39
CA ALA A 594 18.12 -39.58 -7.55
C ALA A 594 17.20 -40.74 -7.98
N ALA A 595 16.33 -41.24 -7.09
CA ALA A 595 15.45 -42.38 -7.35
C ALA A 595 14.09 -41.99 -7.96
N ILE A 596 13.81 -40.68 -8.10
CA ILE A 596 12.53 -40.18 -8.60
C ILE A 596 12.41 -40.45 -10.11
N PRO A 597 11.31 -41.05 -10.60
CA PRO A 597 11.12 -41.35 -12.02
C PRO A 597 11.18 -40.09 -12.90
N ALA A 598 11.69 -40.23 -14.13
CA ALA A 598 11.78 -39.13 -15.09
C ALA A 598 10.42 -38.48 -15.40
N ALA A 599 9.32 -39.25 -15.32
CA ALA A 599 7.95 -38.73 -15.51
C ALA A 599 7.52 -37.70 -14.45
N ASN A 600 8.20 -37.65 -13.30
CA ASN A 600 7.94 -36.70 -12.22
C ASN A 600 8.98 -35.58 -12.18
N ARG A 601 9.73 -35.38 -13.25
CA ARG A 601 10.74 -34.32 -13.38
C ARG A 601 10.41 -33.43 -14.55
N LEU A 602 10.68 -32.13 -14.39
CA LEU A 602 10.60 -31.16 -15.46
C LEU A 602 11.89 -30.36 -15.50
N SER A 603 12.57 -30.40 -16.64
CA SER A 603 13.59 -29.40 -16.95
C SER A 603 12.86 -28.12 -17.34
N LEU A 604 13.08 -27.02 -16.60
CA LEU A 604 12.37 -25.77 -16.88
C LEU A 604 12.62 -25.32 -18.33
N PRO A 605 11.56 -25.09 -19.12
CA PRO A 605 11.73 -24.73 -20.53
C PRO A 605 12.27 -23.31 -20.71
N ARG A 606 12.14 -22.44 -19.69
CA ARG A 606 12.55 -21.03 -19.71
C ARG A 606 12.77 -20.49 -18.30
N LEU A 607 13.28 -19.26 -18.20
CA LEU A 607 13.45 -18.53 -16.95
C LEU A 607 12.13 -18.44 -16.17
N TRP A 608 12.17 -18.80 -14.89
CA TRP A 608 11.00 -18.75 -14.01
C TRP A 608 11.25 -17.80 -12.84
N VAL A 609 10.36 -16.82 -12.64
CA VAL A 609 10.47 -15.81 -11.60
C VAL A 609 9.14 -15.63 -10.87
N ARG A 610 9.13 -15.78 -9.54
CA ARG A 610 7.97 -15.49 -8.69
C ARG A 610 8.34 -14.85 -7.37
N PRO A 611 7.45 -14.05 -6.76
CA PRO A 611 7.60 -13.61 -5.38
C PRO A 611 7.82 -14.80 -4.43
N VAL A 612 8.75 -14.66 -3.48
CA VAL A 612 8.99 -15.69 -2.45
C VAL A 612 7.72 -15.99 -1.66
N THR A 613 6.84 -15.00 -1.49
CA THR A 613 5.55 -15.15 -0.79
C THR A 613 4.55 -16.07 -1.48
N GLU A 614 4.74 -16.33 -2.77
CA GLU A 614 3.92 -17.27 -3.55
C GLU A 614 4.48 -18.70 -3.48
N MET A 615 5.68 -18.89 -2.90
CA MET A 615 6.31 -20.19 -2.73
C MET A 615 5.86 -20.86 -1.44
N THR A 616 5.65 -22.18 -1.52
CA THR A 616 5.58 -23.04 -0.35
C THR A 616 7.00 -23.34 0.13
N MET A 617 7.35 -22.92 1.34
CA MET A 617 8.65 -23.25 1.93
C MET A 617 8.51 -24.43 2.89
N SER A 618 9.38 -25.43 2.73
CA SER A 618 9.45 -26.57 3.64
C SER A 618 10.90 -27.00 3.84
N LYS A 619 11.17 -27.72 4.93
CA LYS A 619 12.47 -28.32 5.19
C LYS A 619 12.40 -29.83 5.06
N ASP A 620 13.45 -30.44 4.51
CA ASP A 620 13.60 -31.88 4.52
C ASP A 620 14.18 -32.41 5.86
N ASP A 621 14.42 -33.71 5.91
CA ASP A 621 14.98 -34.45 7.05
C ASP A 621 16.43 -34.05 7.40
N GLN A 622 17.08 -33.23 6.56
CA GLN A 622 18.43 -32.71 6.75
C GLN A 622 18.45 -31.17 6.89
N ASP A 623 17.31 -30.56 7.26
CA ASP A 623 17.14 -29.12 7.42
C ASP A 623 17.37 -28.28 6.14
N GLN A 624 17.44 -28.90 4.95
CA GLN A 624 17.56 -28.16 3.69
C GLN A 624 16.23 -27.56 3.30
N VAL A 625 16.25 -26.32 2.80
CA VAL A 625 15.04 -25.59 2.40
C VAL A 625 14.65 -25.96 0.97
N TRP A 626 13.40 -26.35 0.82
CA TRP A 626 12.72 -26.62 -0.43
C TRP A 626 11.67 -25.54 -0.70
N LEU A 627 11.65 -25.09 -1.95
CA LEU A 627 10.70 -24.14 -2.52
C LEU A 627 9.73 -24.93 -3.39
N GLY A 628 8.43 -24.81 -3.11
CA GLY A 628 7.36 -25.54 -3.78
C GLY A 628 6.36 -24.62 -4.46
N SER A 629 5.94 -24.94 -5.69
CA SER A 629 4.84 -24.25 -6.38
C SER A 629 4.02 -25.21 -7.22
N GLN A 630 2.72 -24.97 -7.32
CA GLN A 630 1.84 -25.68 -8.24
C GLN A 630 1.90 -25.08 -9.65
N GLU A 631 2.41 -23.85 -9.81
CA GLU A 631 2.47 -23.16 -11.12
C GLU A 631 3.52 -23.75 -12.08
N PHE A 632 4.31 -24.73 -11.63
CA PHE A 632 5.23 -25.44 -12.53
C PHE A 632 4.49 -26.37 -13.52
N ASN A 633 3.21 -26.70 -13.30
CA ASN A 633 2.40 -27.46 -14.24
C ASN A 633 0.88 -27.19 -14.09
N ASP A 634 0.11 -27.58 -15.10
CA ASP A 634 -1.36 -27.52 -15.06
C ASP A 634 -2.02 -28.70 -14.33
N ALA A 635 -1.22 -29.71 -13.93
CA ALA A 635 -1.72 -30.90 -13.25
C ALA A 635 -2.04 -30.66 -11.76
N GLY A 636 -1.65 -29.51 -11.20
CA GLY A 636 -1.88 -29.13 -9.81
C GLY A 636 -0.98 -29.82 -8.79
N THR A 637 -0.10 -30.73 -9.23
CA THR A 637 0.91 -31.35 -8.37
C THR A 637 2.02 -30.36 -8.07
N THR A 638 2.43 -30.25 -6.81
CA THR A 638 3.48 -29.30 -6.41
C THR A 638 4.83 -29.74 -6.96
N GLY A 639 5.50 -28.85 -7.69
CA GLY A 639 6.89 -28.99 -8.07
C GLY A 639 7.80 -28.40 -7.00
N TRP A 640 8.86 -29.11 -6.66
CA TRP A 640 9.80 -28.78 -5.59
C TRP A 640 11.22 -28.62 -6.13
N ILE A 641 11.93 -27.64 -5.57
CA ILE A 641 13.34 -27.37 -5.85
C ILE A 641 14.05 -26.88 -4.59
N LYS A 642 15.33 -27.23 -4.41
CA LYS A 642 16.11 -26.74 -3.27
C LYS A 642 16.45 -25.27 -3.45
N GLU A 643 16.35 -24.49 -2.38
CA GLU A 643 16.71 -23.06 -2.39
C GLU A 643 18.18 -22.83 -2.80
N ASN A 644 19.06 -23.78 -2.46
CA ASN A 644 20.48 -23.75 -2.80
C ASN A 644 20.85 -24.57 -4.05
N ALA A 645 19.88 -24.98 -4.87
CA ALA A 645 20.16 -25.67 -6.12
C ALA A 645 20.90 -24.75 -7.10
N ASN A 646 21.78 -25.33 -7.92
CA ASN A 646 22.38 -24.61 -9.04
C ASN A 646 21.26 -24.12 -9.97
N GLY A 647 21.31 -22.83 -10.33
CA GLY A 647 20.27 -22.18 -11.13
C GLY A 647 19.18 -21.47 -10.31
N VAL A 648 19.20 -21.55 -8.97
CA VAL A 648 18.26 -20.85 -8.09
C VAL A 648 18.92 -19.65 -7.42
N GLN A 649 18.24 -18.50 -7.45
CA GLN A 649 18.68 -17.27 -6.77
C GLN A 649 17.51 -16.60 -6.07
N ILE A 650 17.77 -16.05 -4.87
CA ILE A 650 16.84 -15.14 -4.20
C ILE A 650 17.28 -13.71 -4.49
N LEU A 651 16.45 -12.99 -5.23
CA LEU A 651 16.69 -11.62 -5.68
C LEU A 651 15.80 -10.64 -4.94
N THR A 652 16.14 -9.36 -5.02
CA THR A 652 15.25 -8.28 -4.54
C THR A 652 14.50 -7.65 -5.71
N GLN A 653 13.41 -6.94 -5.42
CA GLN A 653 12.66 -6.19 -6.43
C GLN A 653 13.50 -5.15 -7.19
N HIS A 654 14.67 -4.80 -6.67
CA HIS A 654 15.59 -3.85 -7.30
C HIS A 654 16.53 -4.50 -8.32
N ASP A 655 16.72 -5.83 -8.29
CA ASP A 655 17.56 -6.56 -9.25
C ASP A 655 16.83 -6.77 -10.60
N LEU A 656 16.24 -5.71 -11.15
CA LEU A 656 15.32 -5.77 -12.30
C LEU A 656 15.93 -6.47 -13.52
N ALA A 657 17.19 -6.20 -13.85
CA ALA A 657 17.88 -6.87 -14.95
C ALA A 657 17.89 -8.39 -14.77
N LYS A 658 18.16 -8.88 -13.55
CA LYS A 658 18.16 -10.32 -13.24
C LYS A 658 16.75 -10.90 -13.17
N LEU A 659 15.74 -10.07 -12.89
CA LEU A 659 14.31 -10.42 -12.94
C LEU A 659 13.74 -10.45 -14.37
N GLY A 660 14.57 -10.14 -15.38
CA GLY A 660 14.24 -10.25 -16.80
C GLY A 660 13.90 -8.93 -17.49
N PHE A 661 14.14 -7.78 -16.83
CA PHE A 661 13.95 -6.49 -17.49
C PHE A 661 15.11 -6.20 -18.45
N THR A 662 14.80 -6.00 -19.72
CA THR A 662 15.80 -5.93 -20.80
C THR A 662 15.58 -4.68 -21.65
N PRO A 663 16.58 -3.77 -21.74
CA PRO A 663 16.49 -2.64 -22.65
C PRO A 663 16.71 -3.08 -24.10
N VAL A 664 15.96 -2.50 -25.04
CA VAL A 664 16.12 -2.70 -26.50
C VAL A 664 16.18 -1.32 -27.16
N GLU A 665 17.19 -1.04 -27.98
CA GLU A 665 17.43 0.30 -28.52
C GLU A 665 17.08 0.39 -30.01
N GLU A 666 16.29 1.40 -30.38
CA GLU A 666 16.06 1.78 -31.77
C GLU A 666 17.25 2.58 -32.30
N GLN A 667 18.03 1.99 -33.22
CA GLN A 667 19.21 2.61 -33.82
C GLN A 667 18.85 3.65 -34.89
N ASN A 668 17.70 3.51 -35.55
CA ASN A 668 17.23 4.41 -36.59
C ASN A 668 16.55 5.65 -35.98
N ARG A 669 17.25 6.79 -36.04
CA ARG A 669 16.72 8.09 -35.58
C ARG A 669 15.53 8.62 -36.39
N GLN A 670 15.27 8.06 -37.57
CA GLN A 670 14.14 8.40 -38.43
C GLN A 670 13.12 7.25 -38.49
N ALA A 671 13.15 6.32 -37.53
CA ALA A 671 12.18 5.24 -37.44
C ALA A 671 10.77 5.82 -37.55
N THR A 672 9.97 5.23 -38.43
CA THR A 672 8.57 5.61 -38.63
C THR A 672 7.71 5.17 -37.45
N GLY A 673 8.20 4.20 -36.68
CA GLY A 673 7.45 3.50 -35.64
C GLY A 673 6.74 2.24 -36.17
N TYR A 674 6.76 1.96 -37.47
CA TYR A 674 6.30 0.67 -38.00
C TYR A 674 7.42 -0.36 -38.00
N ASP A 675 7.08 -1.64 -37.90
CA ASP A 675 8.03 -2.76 -37.93
C ASP A 675 8.79 -2.85 -39.25
N GLU A 676 8.11 -2.57 -40.35
CA GLU A 676 8.65 -2.45 -41.69
C GLU A 676 9.59 -1.25 -41.84
N THR A 677 10.72 -1.48 -42.51
CA THR A 677 11.58 -0.36 -42.91
C THR A 677 10.81 0.59 -43.84
N GLY A 678 11.11 1.89 -43.78
CA GLY A 678 10.49 2.87 -44.69
C GLY A 678 10.70 2.58 -46.20
N GLU A 679 11.58 1.63 -46.54
CA GLU A 679 11.81 1.09 -47.89
C GLU A 679 10.76 0.07 -48.34
N VAL A 680 9.94 -0.48 -47.43
CA VAL A 680 8.86 -1.43 -47.78
C VAL A 680 7.78 -0.80 -48.66
N TRP A 681 7.46 0.47 -48.41
CA TRP A 681 6.62 1.31 -49.29
C TRP A 681 7.28 1.59 -50.67
N ALA A 682 8.53 1.16 -50.87
CA ALA A 682 9.29 1.15 -52.12
C ALA A 682 9.62 -0.27 -52.65
N GLY A 683 9.08 -1.34 -52.04
CA GLY A 683 9.11 -2.71 -52.56
C GLY A 683 10.03 -3.73 -51.88
N SER A 684 10.58 -3.48 -50.69
CA SER A 684 11.23 -4.51 -49.86
C SER A 684 10.26 -5.12 -48.84
N ASN A 685 10.58 -6.27 -48.21
CA ASN A 685 9.80 -6.88 -47.12
C ASN A 685 10.66 -6.98 -45.83
N GLU A 686 11.51 -5.98 -45.57
CA GLU A 686 12.48 -6.05 -44.47
C GLU A 686 11.91 -5.47 -43.17
N VAL A 687 11.88 -6.29 -42.12
CA VAL A 687 11.60 -5.90 -40.73
C VAL A 687 12.81 -5.18 -40.15
N SER A 688 12.59 -4.07 -39.47
CA SER A 688 13.64 -3.27 -38.84
C SER A 688 14.36 -4.02 -37.71
N GLU A 689 15.64 -3.67 -37.49
CA GLU A 689 16.49 -4.30 -36.45
C GLU A 689 15.85 -4.24 -35.05
N PHE A 690 15.22 -3.10 -34.71
CA PHE A 690 14.55 -2.92 -33.42
C PHE A 690 13.43 -3.94 -33.18
N PHE A 691 12.58 -4.19 -34.18
CA PHE A 691 11.50 -5.16 -34.04
C PHE A 691 12.02 -6.60 -34.09
N ASN A 692 13.05 -6.89 -34.89
CA ASN A 692 13.74 -8.18 -34.83
C ASN A 692 14.30 -8.46 -33.42
N ASP A 693 14.92 -7.48 -32.76
CA ASP A 693 15.42 -7.63 -31.39
C ASP A 693 14.28 -7.90 -30.38
N ILE A 694 13.12 -7.25 -30.56
CA ILE A 694 11.92 -7.53 -29.76
C ILE A 694 11.43 -8.97 -30.01
N TYR A 695 11.26 -9.38 -31.27
CA TYR A 695 10.75 -10.70 -31.62
C TYR A 695 11.67 -11.82 -31.11
N ASN A 696 12.99 -11.66 -31.26
CA ASN A 696 14.00 -12.58 -30.73
C ASN A 696 13.99 -12.67 -29.20
N THR A 697 13.51 -11.64 -28.50
CA THR A 697 13.35 -11.67 -27.04
C THR A 697 12.12 -12.47 -26.60
N ILE A 698 11.15 -12.67 -27.50
CA ILE A 698 9.84 -13.28 -27.22
C ILE A 698 9.80 -14.77 -27.61
N ILE A 699 10.39 -15.18 -28.74
CA ILE A 699 10.39 -16.57 -29.23
C ILE A 699 11.78 -16.99 -29.71
N GLU A 700 12.23 -18.19 -29.30
CA GLU A 700 13.55 -18.72 -29.68
C GLU A 700 13.58 -19.39 -31.08
N ASP A 701 12.47 -19.74 -31.76
CA ASP A 701 12.58 -20.59 -32.98
C ASP A 701 11.44 -20.59 -34.05
N GLU A 702 10.52 -19.61 -34.18
CA GLU A 702 9.59 -19.57 -35.35
C GLU A 702 9.10 -18.13 -35.68
N GLU A 703 8.86 -17.83 -36.97
CA GLU A 703 8.37 -16.52 -37.45
C GLU A 703 7.02 -16.17 -36.81
N ILE A 704 6.96 -15.04 -36.07
CA ILE A 704 5.73 -14.58 -35.40
C ILE A 704 4.98 -13.60 -36.27
N THR A 705 3.67 -13.78 -36.37
CA THR A 705 2.75 -12.78 -36.93
C THR A 705 2.24 -11.78 -35.87
N PRO A 706 1.86 -10.56 -36.27
CA PRO A 706 1.24 -9.54 -35.40
C PRO A 706 0.05 -10.05 -34.56
N GLN A 707 -0.73 -10.93 -35.17
CA GLN A 707 -1.88 -11.58 -34.56
C GLN A 707 -1.44 -12.60 -33.50
N GLU A 708 -0.34 -13.32 -33.73
CA GLU A 708 0.25 -14.23 -32.76
C GLU A 708 0.88 -13.49 -31.57
N ILE A 709 1.42 -12.27 -31.72
CA ILE A 709 1.80 -11.45 -30.56
C ILE A 709 0.55 -10.98 -29.80
N THR A 710 -0.50 -10.57 -30.50
CA THR A 710 -1.77 -10.16 -29.88
C THR A 710 -2.41 -11.33 -29.11
N ASP A 711 -2.34 -12.56 -29.64
CA ASP A 711 -2.80 -13.76 -28.96
C ASP A 711 -1.80 -14.24 -27.89
N ALA A 712 -0.50 -13.99 -28.04
CA ALA A 712 0.53 -14.29 -27.03
C ALA A 712 0.45 -13.34 -25.83
N LEU A 713 -0.08 -12.13 -25.98
CA LEU A 713 -0.42 -11.24 -24.86
C LEU A 713 -1.55 -11.80 -23.97
N ARG A 714 -2.34 -12.77 -24.48
CA ARG A 714 -3.31 -13.55 -23.68
C ARG A 714 -2.66 -14.77 -23.00
N ASN A 715 -1.49 -15.21 -23.46
CA ASN A 715 -0.65 -16.17 -22.76
C ASN A 715 0.08 -15.45 -21.62
N THR A 716 -0.24 -15.79 -20.38
CA THR A 716 0.29 -15.12 -19.18
C THR A 716 1.81 -15.10 -19.09
N GLU A 717 2.48 -16.04 -19.76
CA GLU A 717 3.91 -16.28 -19.66
C GLU A 717 4.71 -15.50 -20.69
N VAL A 718 4.26 -15.50 -21.94
CA VAL A 718 4.85 -14.66 -23.00
C VAL A 718 4.58 -13.19 -22.70
N ALA A 719 3.36 -12.88 -22.23
CA ALA A 719 3.03 -11.53 -21.82
C ALA A 719 3.93 -11.01 -20.69
N ASP A 720 4.39 -11.84 -19.75
CA ASP A 720 5.33 -11.41 -18.70
C ASP A 720 6.70 -11.00 -19.26
N GLN A 721 7.20 -11.68 -20.30
CA GLN A 721 8.46 -11.32 -20.98
C GLN A 721 8.31 -9.99 -21.74
N VAL A 722 7.25 -9.86 -22.55
CA VAL A 722 6.93 -8.64 -23.31
C VAL A 722 6.88 -7.41 -22.38
N ARG A 723 6.19 -7.54 -21.23
CA ARG A 723 6.03 -6.42 -20.28
C ARG A 723 7.33 -6.00 -19.58
N LYS A 724 8.42 -6.76 -19.73
CA LYS A 724 9.73 -6.47 -19.14
C LYS A 724 10.74 -5.95 -20.15
N ILE A 725 10.38 -5.90 -21.44
CA ILE A 725 11.16 -5.19 -22.44
C ILE A 725 11.04 -3.68 -22.18
N ILE A 726 12.16 -2.97 -22.21
CA ILE A 726 12.27 -1.51 -21.97
C ILE A 726 12.82 -0.84 -23.24
N PRO A 727 11.96 -0.45 -24.18
CA PRO A 727 12.40 0.14 -25.43
C PRO A 727 12.99 1.52 -25.23
N TYR A 728 14.09 1.79 -25.91
CA TYR A 728 14.68 3.11 -26.04
C TYR A 728 14.40 3.63 -27.46
N HIS A 729 13.25 4.30 -27.61
CA HIS A 729 12.65 4.65 -28.89
C HIS A 729 12.20 6.14 -28.90
N PRO A 730 11.99 6.78 -30.06
CA PRO A 730 11.25 8.04 -30.12
C PRO A 730 9.81 7.89 -29.55
N SER A 731 9.27 8.92 -28.91
CA SER A 731 7.87 8.87 -28.46
C SER A 731 6.90 8.92 -29.65
N GLU A 732 5.82 8.14 -29.59
CA GLU A 732 4.70 8.22 -30.54
C GLU A 732 4.00 9.59 -30.53
N TRP A 733 4.19 10.37 -29.46
CA TRP A 733 3.65 11.72 -29.30
C TRP A 733 4.60 12.83 -29.80
N LYS A 734 5.72 12.44 -30.42
CA LYS A 734 6.64 13.33 -31.12
C LYS A 734 6.27 13.38 -32.59
N THR A 735 6.26 14.58 -33.18
CA THR A 735 6.05 14.74 -34.62
C THR A 735 7.11 13.95 -35.40
N ASN A 736 6.64 13.13 -36.34
CA ASN A 736 7.49 12.35 -37.22
C ASN A 736 7.33 12.82 -38.67
N ASP A 737 8.17 13.78 -39.08
CA ASP A 737 8.12 14.36 -40.42
C ASP A 737 8.36 13.33 -41.53
N THR A 738 9.15 12.29 -41.26
CA THR A 738 9.39 11.18 -42.20
C THR A 738 8.09 10.41 -42.45
N LEU A 739 7.42 9.97 -41.38
CA LEU A 739 6.14 9.26 -41.47
C LEU A 739 5.06 10.14 -42.11
N LEU A 740 4.87 11.37 -41.61
CA LEU A 740 3.88 12.30 -42.17
C LEU A 740 4.14 12.58 -43.65
N GLY A 741 5.42 12.69 -44.05
CA GLY A 741 5.80 12.82 -45.45
C GLY A 741 5.44 11.61 -46.29
N ILE A 742 5.60 10.39 -45.77
CA ILE A 742 5.18 9.15 -46.44
C ILE A 742 3.66 9.11 -46.56
N LEU A 743 2.92 9.30 -45.47
CA LEU A 743 1.45 9.24 -45.46
C LEU A 743 0.83 10.26 -46.41
N ARG A 744 1.35 11.49 -46.46
CA ARG A 744 0.89 12.51 -47.42
C ARG A 744 1.16 12.12 -48.88
N ARG A 745 2.29 11.45 -49.17
CA ARG A 745 2.56 10.94 -50.53
C ARG A 745 1.59 9.82 -50.90
N VAL A 746 1.40 8.84 -50.01
CA VAL A 746 0.45 7.75 -50.20
C VAL A 746 -0.96 8.30 -50.44
N ALA A 747 -1.38 9.30 -49.66
CA ALA A 747 -2.69 9.93 -49.81
C ALA A 747 -2.93 10.43 -51.24
N MET A 748 -1.95 11.03 -51.90
CA MET A 748 -2.10 11.60 -53.25
C MET A 748 -2.44 10.57 -54.33
N ASP A 749 -2.17 9.29 -54.09
CA ASP A 749 -2.45 8.20 -55.02
C ASP A 749 -3.78 7.47 -54.71
N LEU A 750 -4.50 7.87 -53.66
CA LEU A 750 -5.77 7.27 -53.24
C LEU A 750 -6.99 7.88 -53.95
N GLU A 751 -8.08 7.11 -54.00
CA GLU A 751 -9.40 7.63 -54.36
C GLU A 751 -9.88 8.69 -53.34
N GLU A 752 -10.82 9.56 -53.74
CA GLU A 752 -11.22 10.75 -52.97
C GLU A 752 -11.68 10.43 -51.54
N LEU A 753 -12.43 9.34 -51.33
CA LEU A 753 -12.88 8.94 -49.99
C LEU A 753 -11.72 8.48 -49.11
N GLU A 754 -10.86 7.60 -49.62
CA GLU A 754 -9.69 7.08 -48.94
C GLU A 754 -8.66 8.19 -48.64
N PHE A 755 -8.49 9.13 -49.57
CA PHE A 755 -7.75 10.37 -49.36
C PHE A 755 -8.30 11.15 -48.17
N ASN A 756 -9.63 11.39 -48.12
CA ASN A 756 -10.26 12.15 -47.03
C ASN A 756 -10.11 11.44 -45.68
N LEU A 757 -10.22 10.10 -45.65
CA LEU A 757 -10.03 9.30 -44.44
C LEU A 757 -8.59 9.36 -43.93
N LEU A 758 -7.60 9.20 -44.82
CA LEU A 758 -6.19 9.26 -44.44
C LEU A 758 -5.77 10.69 -44.05
N HIS A 759 -6.26 11.71 -44.75
CA HIS A 759 -6.01 13.11 -44.38
C HIS A 759 -6.55 13.45 -43.00
N ALA A 760 -7.75 12.98 -42.66
CA ALA A 760 -8.31 13.12 -41.33
C ALA A 760 -7.43 12.45 -40.25
N GLU A 761 -6.82 11.30 -40.55
CA GLU A 761 -5.88 10.66 -39.61
C GLU A 761 -4.59 11.47 -39.45
N ILE A 762 -4.03 11.98 -40.54
CA ILE A 762 -2.83 12.85 -40.53
C ILE A 762 -3.08 14.09 -39.67
N GLU A 763 -4.21 14.77 -39.84
CA GLU A 763 -4.58 15.95 -39.03
C GLU A 763 -4.69 15.60 -37.55
N LYS A 764 -5.29 14.45 -37.22
CA LYS A 764 -5.34 13.98 -35.82
C LYS A 764 -3.95 13.73 -35.26
N MET A 765 -3.06 13.06 -36.00
CA MET A 765 -1.68 12.80 -35.56
C MET A 765 -0.94 14.10 -35.25
N GLU A 766 -1.06 15.12 -36.10
CA GLU A 766 -0.42 16.42 -35.91
C GLU A 766 -0.92 17.14 -34.66
N VAL A 767 -2.24 17.10 -34.41
CA VAL A 767 -2.84 17.72 -33.21
C VAL A 767 -2.50 16.93 -31.94
N LEU A 768 -2.42 15.60 -32.03
CA LEU A 768 -2.10 14.76 -30.87
C LEU A 768 -0.64 14.94 -30.41
N ALA A 769 0.29 15.21 -31.34
CA ALA A 769 1.68 15.48 -31.01
C ALA A 769 1.81 16.65 -30.02
N PHE A 770 2.65 16.47 -29.00
CA PHE A 770 2.89 17.48 -27.96
C PHE A 770 4.34 17.50 -27.46
N TRP A 771 5.12 16.45 -27.74
CA TRP A 771 6.45 16.26 -27.16
C TRP A 771 7.39 17.45 -27.37
N GLY A 772 7.33 18.08 -28.56
CA GLY A 772 8.14 19.24 -28.93
C GLY A 772 7.81 20.52 -28.16
N ASP A 773 6.62 20.61 -27.56
CA ASP A 773 6.13 21.80 -26.86
C ASP A 773 6.39 21.77 -25.34
N VAL A 774 6.87 20.64 -24.81
CA VAL A 774 7.15 20.46 -23.39
C VAL A 774 8.60 20.81 -23.08
N ASN A 775 8.82 21.86 -22.30
CA ASN A 775 10.14 22.42 -22.00
C ASN A 775 11.13 21.41 -21.42
N GLU A 776 10.67 20.46 -20.61
CA GLU A 776 11.53 19.47 -19.95
C GLU A 776 12.00 18.33 -20.87
N ILE A 777 11.21 17.94 -21.86
CA ILE A 777 11.48 16.76 -22.68
C ILE A 777 11.68 17.06 -24.17
N LYS A 778 11.39 18.28 -24.64
CA LYS A 778 11.50 18.65 -26.06
C LYS A 778 12.88 18.45 -26.69
N THR A 779 13.95 18.47 -25.88
CA THR A 779 15.32 18.22 -26.35
C THR A 779 15.69 16.74 -26.35
N LYS A 780 14.80 15.86 -25.90
CA LYS A 780 15.01 14.42 -25.81
C LYS A 780 14.50 13.76 -27.08
N ASP A 781 15.40 13.10 -27.79
CA ASP A 781 15.05 12.45 -29.05
C ASP A 781 14.41 11.08 -28.86
N ARG A 782 14.74 10.40 -27.75
CA ARG A 782 14.27 9.08 -27.37
C ARG A 782 14.05 9.03 -25.86
N ALA A 783 13.25 8.07 -25.41
CA ALA A 783 13.01 7.79 -24.01
C ALA A 783 12.93 6.28 -23.78
N HIS A 784 13.12 5.86 -22.53
CA HIS A 784 12.96 4.48 -22.08
C HIS A 784 11.53 4.26 -21.61
N PHE A 785 10.76 3.43 -22.32
CA PHE A 785 9.36 3.15 -21.99
C PHE A 785 9.26 1.89 -21.13
N PHE A 786 8.39 1.92 -20.13
CA PHE A 786 8.15 0.81 -19.23
C PHE A 786 6.68 0.41 -19.28
N HIS A 787 6.41 -0.90 -19.26
CA HIS A 787 5.02 -1.35 -19.13
C HIS A 787 4.42 -0.81 -17.82
N PRO A 788 3.35 0.01 -17.86
CA PRO A 788 2.95 0.77 -16.68
C PRO A 788 2.52 -0.09 -15.48
N ILE A 789 1.75 -1.16 -15.72
CA ILE A 789 1.31 -2.05 -14.63
C ILE A 789 2.48 -2.82 -14.02
N THR A 790 3.33 -3.44 -14.83
CA THR A 790 4.54 -4.15 -14.38
C THR A 790 5.51 -3.23 -13.66
N PHE A 791 5.72 -2.01 -14.13
CA PHE A 791 6.54 -1.01 -13.45
C PHE A 791 6.04 -0.73 -12.03
N ILE A 792 4.75 -0.42 -11.88
CA ILE A 792 4.11 -0.20 -10.56
C ILE A 792 4.16 -1.49 -9.74
N GLN A 793 3.92 -2.65 -10.35
CA GLN A 793 3.96 -3.95 -9.69
C GLN A 793 5.33 -4.22 -9.08
N TYR A 794 6.46 -3.89 -9.73
CA TYR A 794 7.80 -4.20 -9.21
C TYR A 794 8.40 -3.08 -8.36
N LEU A 795 8.10 -1.81 -8.64
CA LEU A 795 8.68 -0.67 -7.92
C LEU A 795 7.78 -0.11 -6.82
N GLY A 796 6.48 -0.42 -6.85
CA GLY A 796 5.55 0.01 -5.83
C GLY A 796 5.79 -0.63 -4.46
N PRO A 797 5.24 -0.01 -3.40
CA PRO A 797 5.24 -0.58 -2.06
C PRO A 797 4.51 -1.92 -2.08
N ASN A 798 4.89 -2.83 -1.17
CA ASN A 798 4.36 -4.20 -1.10
C ASN A 798 2.82 -4.21 -1.13
N VAL A 799 2.23 -4.44 -2.30
CA VAL A 799 0.91 -5.06 -2.42
C VAL A 799 1.13 -6.56 -2.55
N GLU A 800 1.85 -7.12 -1.58
CA GLU A 800 1.60 -8.52 -1.22
C GLU A 800 0.12 -8.62 -0.82
N LYS A 801 -0.49 -9.80 -0.88
CA LYS A 801 -1.79 -9.96 -0.23
C LYS A 801 -1.58 -9.62 1.26
N PRO A 802 -2.36 -8.69 1.84
CA PRO A 802 -2.15 -8.29 3.21
C PRO A 802 -2.25 -9.52 4.12
N ILE A 803 -1.35 -9.59 5.10
CA ILE A 803 -1.41 -10.64 6.10
C ILE A 803 -2.69 -10.44 6.90
N LYS A 804 -3.63 -11.37 6.73
CA LYS A 804 -4.91 -11.35 7.44
C LYS A 804 -4.75 -11.92 8.84
N ILE A 805 -4.95 -11.09 9.86
CA ILE A 805 -4.90 -11.47 11.27
C ILE A 805 -6.31 -11.41 11.83
N ALA A 806 -6.84 -12.55 12.22
CA ALA A 806 -8.07 -12.60 12.99
C ALA A 806 -7.72 -12.51 14.48
N ILE A 807 -8.43 -11.68 15.23
CA ILE A 807 -8.22 -11.50 16.67
C ILE A 807 -9.56 -11.52 17.41
N ASP A 808 -9.58 -12.02 18.64
CA ASP A 808 -10.79 -11.96 19.45
C ASP A 808 -10.48 -11.73 20.94
N ALA A 809 -11.37 -10.97 21.58
CA ALA A 809 -11.42 -10.89 23.03
C ALA A 809 -12.23 -12.09 23.52
N GLY A 810 -11.61 -12.96 24.29
CA GLY A 810 -12.25 -14.15 24.85
C GLY A 810 -13.51 -13.80 25.65
N HIS A 811 -14.55 -14.62 25.50
CA HIS A 811 -15.88 -14.46 26.15
C HIS A 811 -16.74 -13.30 25.60
N GLY A 812 -17.83 -12.97 26.29
CA GLY A 812 -18.71 -11.83 26.04
C GLY A 812 -18.97 -11.01 27.32
N GLY A 813 -19.02 -9.70 27.19
CA GLY A 813 -19.21 -8.76 28.31
C GLY A 813 -20.59 -8.83 28.99
N ALA A 814 -20.78 -8.05 30.05
CA ALA A 814 -22.08 -7.75 30.67
C ALA A 814 -22.99 -8.96 30.96
N LEU A 815 -22.47 -10.01 31.63
CA LEU A 815 -23.17 -11.27 31.97
C LEU A 815 -23.49 -12.21 30.80
N LEU A 816 -23.05 -11.92 29.58
CA LEU A 816 -23.30 -12.80 28.44
C LEU A 816 -22.61 -14.16 28.60
N THR A 817 -21.40 -14.19 29.17
CA THR A 817 -20.73 -15.43 29.55
C THR A 817 -20.81 -15.69 31.07
N SER A 818 -21.42 -16.81 31.46
CA SER A 818 -21.58 -17.17 32.87
C SER A 818 -20.24 -17.58 33.52
N GLY A 819 -19.95 -17.02 34.69
CA GLY A 819 -18.82 -17.43 35.56
C GLY A 819 -17.43 -16.92 35.15
N LYS A 820 -17.32 -16.05 34.14
CA LYS A 820 -16.04 -15.53 33.62
C LYS A 820 -15.74 -14.10 34.10
N ARG A 821 -15.46 -13.98 35.39
CA ARG A 821 -15.23 -12.71 36.10
C ARG A 821 -14.33 -12.89 37.31
N THR A 822 -13.75 -11.80 37.78
CA THR A 822 -12.96 -11.77 39.03
C THR A 822 -13.83 -12.20 40.21
N PRO A 823 -13.25 -12.70 41.30
CA PRO A 823 -13.92 -12.64 42.59
C PRO A 823 -14.35 -11.20 42.92
N VAL A 824 -15.32 -11.05 43.82
CA VAL A 824 -15.75 -9.72 44.30
C VAL A 824 -14.54 -8.94 44.80
N LEU A 825 -14.33 -7.76 44.24
CA LEU A 825 -13.16 -6.93 44.50
C LEU A 825 -13.09 -6.52 45.98
N PRO A 826 -11.89 -6.50 46.58
CA PRO A 826 -11.69 -6.01 47.94
C PRO A 826 -12.10 -4.54 48.08
N LYS A 827 -12.30 -4.04 49.30
CA LYS A 827 -12.47 -2.60 49.53
C LYS A 827 -11.13 -1.88 49.53
N ILE A 828 -11.17 -0.61 49.14
CA ILE A 828 -10.00 0.28 49.16
C ILE A 828 -9.80 0.77 50.60
N LYS A 829 -8.70 0.35 51.23
CA LYS A 829 -8.33 0.75 52.60
C LYS A 829 -7.72 2.17 52.61
N THR A 830 -6.91 2.48 51.60
CA THR A 830 -6.30 3.79 51.32
C THR A 830 -6.07 3.92 49.80
N ASN A 831 -5.79 5.11 49.27
CA ASN A 831 -5.53 5.33 47.82
C ASN A 831 -4.36 4.50 47.24
N THR A 832 -3.65 3.72 48.06
CA THR A 832 -2.51 2.89 47.67
C THR A 832 -2.58 1.44 48.18
N SER A 833 -3.68 1.00 48.82
CA SER A 833 -3.75 -0.36 49.41
C SER A 833 -5.15 -0.98 49.41
N TRP A 834 -5.25 -2.24 48.99
CA TRP A 834 -6.48 -3.03 48.95
C TRP A 834 -6.63 -3.94 50.16
N ASP A 835 -7.85 -4.13 50.67
CA ASP A 835 -8.15 -5.03 51.77
C ASP A 835 -8.81 -6.34 51.31
N PHE A 836 -8.00 -7.36 51.00
CA PHE A 836 -8.51 -8.66 50.59
C PHE A 836 -9.31 -9.43 51.66
N ASN A 837 -9.42 -8.90 52.89
CA ASN A 837 -10.26 -9.44 53.94
C ASN A 837 -11.63 -8.75 54.07
N ASP A 838 -11.85 -7.62 53.39
CA ASP A 838 -13.12 -6.88 53.38
C ASP A 838 -13.57 -6.66 51.94
N LEU A 839 -14.57 -7.42 51.48
CA LEU A 839 -14.99 -7.44 50.09
C LEU A 839 -16.08 -6.38 49.81
N GLY A 840 -16.04 -5.80 48.62
CA GLY A 840 -17.05 -4.87 48.11
C GLY A 840 -18.23 -5.60 47.46
N THR A 841 -18.73 -5.06 46.36
CA THR A 841 -19.84 -5.64 45.56
C THR A 841 -19.55 -5.65 44.05
N VAL A 842 -18.33 -5.28 43.65
CA VAL A 842 -17.95 -5.10 42.24
C VAL A 842 -17.17 -6.32 41.79
N GLU A 843 -17.53 -6.86 40.63
CA GLU A 843 -16.79 -7.89 39.89
C GLU A 843 -16.42 -7.30 38.52
N VAL A 844 -15.33 -7.76 37.91
CA VAL A 844 -14.91 -7.33 36.56
C VAL A 844 -14.92 -8.55 35.64
N TYR A 845 -15.48 -8.41 34.44
CA TYR A 845 -15.55 -9.52 33.49
C TYR A 845 -14.21 -9.74 32.82
N GLU A 846 -13.90 -11.00 32.50
CA GLU A 846 -12.67 -11.33 31.77
C GLU A 846 -12.60 -10.57 30.43
N TRP A 847 -13.75 -10.46 29.75
CA TRP A 847 -13.89 -9.75 28.48
C TRP A 847 -13.46 -8.28 28.57
N ASP A 848 -13.68 -7.61 29.71
CA ASP A 848 -13.32 -6.18 29.87
C ASP A 848 -11.80 -5.98 29.80
N PHE A 849 -11.01 -6.92 30.34
CA PHE A 849 -9.55 -6.91 30.20
C PHE A 849 -9.15 -7.23 28.75
N ASN A 850 -9.76 -8.27 28.18
CA ASN A 850 -9.45 -8.78 26.85
C ASN A 850 -9.73 -7.72 25.76
N ASP A 851 -10.82 -6.97 25.88
CA ASP A 851 -11.22 -5.91 24.96
C ASP A 851 -10.16 -4.80 24.87
N VAL A 852 -9.59 -4.37 26.00
CA VAL A 852 -8.54 -3.35 26.02
C VAL A 852 -7.28 -3.85 25.31
N VAL A 853 -6.90 -5.11 25.53
CA VAL A 853 -5.74 -5.74 24.88
C VAL A 853 -5.95 -5.83 23.37
N VAL A 854 -7.12 -6.29 22.92
CA VAL A 854 -7.47 -6.42 21.49
C VAL A 854 -7.52 -5.06 20.80
N LYS A 855 -8.12 -4.05 21.43
CA LYS A 855 -8.13 -2.67 20.89
C LYS A 855 -6.71 -2.13 20.74
N ALA A 856 -5.86 -2.30 21.74
CA ALA A 856 -4.47 -1.85 21.69
C ALA A 856 -3.65 -2.57 20.61
N PHE A 857 -3.88 -3.87 20.43
CA PHE A 857 -3.28 -4.63 19.31
C PHE A 857 -3.72 -4.06 17.96
N MET A 858 -5.01 -3.83 17.77
CA MET A 858 -5.56 -3.28 16.53
C MET A 858 -5.05 -1.87 16.25
N GLU A 859 -4.97 -1.01 17.27
CA GLU A 859 -4.40 0.34 17.19
C GLU A 859 -2.93 0.29 16.77
N GLU A 860 -2.11 -0.57 17.37
CA GLU A 860 -0.70 -0.71 17.00
C GLU A 860 -0.52 -1.25 15.58
N MET A 861 -1.37 -2.19 15.14
CA MET A 861 -1.31 -2.77 13.79
C MET A 861 -1.62 -1.78 12.65
N GLN A 862 -2.29 -0.65 12.93
CA GLN A 862 -2.51 0.41 11.95
C GLN A 862 -1.22 1.06 11.46
N PHE A 863 -0.13 0.96 12.24
CA PHE A 863 1.18 1.48 11.87
C PHE A 863 2.00 0.51 11.05
N TYR A 864 1.47 -0.66 10.66
CA TYR A 864 2.22 -1.63 9.87
C TYR A 864 1.66 -1.73 8.46
N GLN A 865 2.55 -1.87 7.48
CA GLN A 865 2.21 -2.06 6.08
C GLN A 865 1.72 -3.48 5.84
N ASN A 866 0.88 -3.67 4.81
CA ASN A 866 0.53 -5.00 4.29
C ASN A 866 -0.11 -5.96 5.32
N VAL A 867 -0.96 -5.43 6.21
CA VAL A 867 -1.70 -6.20 7.23
C VAL A 867 -3.17 -5.82 7.26
N GLU A 868 -4.05 -6.80 7.39
CA GLU A 868 -5.48 -6.62 7.66
C GLU A 868 -5.83 -7.28 8.98
N VAL A 869 -6.60 -6.62 9.83
CA VAL A 869 -7.01 -7.17 11.14
C VAL A 869 -8.54 -7.27 11.22
N LYS A 870 -9.06 -8.44 11.60
CA LYS A 870 -10.50 -8.68 11.82
C LYS A 870 -10.77 -9.13 13.24
N ARG A 871 -11.60 -8.38 13.96
CA ARG A 871 -12.10 -8.75 15.28
C ARG A 871 -13.27 -9.74 15.16
N LEU A 872 -13.30 -10.81 15.97
CA LEU A 872 -14.27 -11.90 15.85
C LEU A 872 -15.33 -11.96 16.97
N ASP A 873 -15.11 -11.27 18.08
CA ASP A 873 -16.08 -11.10 19.16
C ASP A 873 -16.99 -9.88 18.94
N ASP A 874 -18.09 -9.81 19.70
CA ASP A 874 -18.89 -8.58 19.75
C ASP A 874 -18.10 -7.46 20.43
N ALA A 875 -17.60 -6.52 19.64
CA ALA A 875 -16.80 -5.39 20.12
C ALA A 875 -17.54 -4.46 21.09
N THR A 876 -18.88 -4.57 21.20
CA THR A 876 -19.64 -3.85 22.22
C THR A 876 -19.69 -4.57 23.56
N GLY A 877 -19.53 -5.90 23.57
CA GLY A 877 -19.68 -6.75 24.76
C GLY A 877 -21.11 -6.79 25.30
N LEU A 878 -22.12 -6.36 24.52
CA LEU A 878 -23.49 -6.15 24.98
C LEU A 878 -24.55 -6.93 24.18
N LYS A 879 -24.24 -7.39 22.97
CA LYS A 879 -25.22 -7.97 22.05
C LYS A 879 -25.26 -9.49 22.10
N GLU A 880 -24.11 -10.15 22.07
CA GLU A 880 -24.03 -11.62 22.04
C GLU A 880 -22.68 -12.18 22.53
N ASP A 881 -22.71 -13.36 23.13
CA ASP A 881 -21.51 -14.18 23.34
C ASP A 881 -21.26 -15.03 22.09
N VAL A 882 -20.40 -14.54 21.19
CA VAL A 882 -20.09 -15.24 19.93
C VAL A 882 -19.43 -16.58 20.24
N GLY A 883 -20.08 -17.68 19.88
CA GLY A 883 -19.58 -19.02 20.14
C GLY A 883 -18.24 -19.34 19.45
N LEU A 884 -17.41 -20.17 20.09
CA LEU A 884 -16.09 -20.62 19.63
C LEU A 884 -16.07 -21.07 18.16
N THR A 885 -17.02 -21.93 17.77
CA THR A 885 -17.14 -22.44 16.39
C THR A 885 -17.42 -21.33 15.38
N SER A 886 -18.23 -20.33 15.75
CA SER A 886 -18.55 -19.20 14.88
C SER A 886 -17.33 -18.32 14.65
N ARG A 887 -16.58 -17.98 15.71
CA ARG A 887 -15.32 -17.22 15.60
C ARG A 887 -14.36 -17.90 14.63
N MET A 888 -14.20 -19.21 14.77
CA MET A 888 -13.32 -19.98 13.88
C MET A 888 -13.79 -20.01 12.43
N ASN A 889 -15.08 -20.24 12.20
CA ASN A 889 -15.64 -20.27 10.85
C ASN A 889 -15.48 -18.92 10.15
N ILE A 890 -15.70 -17.81 10.86
CA ILE A 890 -15.52 -16.46 10.33
C ILE A 890 -14.06 -16.24 9.92
N ALA A 891 -13.11 -16.57 10.79
CA ALA A 891 -11.69 -16.36 10.50
C ALA A 891 -11.18 -17.29 9.37
N ARG A 892 -11.70 -18.52 9.28
CA ARG A 892 -11.42 -19.45 8.18
C ARG A 892 -12.00 -18.95 6.85
N GLN A 893 -13.27 -18.56 6.82
CA GLN A 893 -13.93 -18.04 5.61
C GLN A 893 -13.26 -16.74 5.12
N TRP A 894 -12.77 -15.92 6.04
CA TRP A 894 -12.07 -14.69 5.70
C TRP A 894 -10.63 -14.92 5.19
N GLY A 895 -10.07 -16.11 5.41
CA GLY A 895 -8.72 -16.49 4.98
C GLY A 895 -7.62 -15.99 5.90
N ALA A 896 -7.86 -15.93 7.21
CA ALA A 896 -6.88 -15.47 8.19
C ALA A 896 -5.61 -16.33 8.17
N LYS A 897 -4.43 -15.71 8.15
CA LYS A 897 -3.12 -16.36 8.29
C LYS A 897 -2.80 -16.65 9.75
N VAL A 898 -3.23 -15.75 10.65
CA VAL A 898 -3.07 -15.85 12.10
C VAL A 898 -4.44 -15.71 12.75
N LEU A 899 -4.77 -16.59 13.69
CA LEU A 899 -5.86 -16.40 14.65
C LEU A 899 -5.26 -16.16 16.03
N LEU A 900 -5.65 -15.06 16.68
CA LEU A 900 -5.17 -14.66 17.99
C LEU A 900 -6.34 -14.51 18.97
N SER A 901 -6.36 -15.29 20.03
CA SER A 901 -7.40 -15.19 21.06
C SER A 901 -6.79 -14.69 22.37
N CYS A 902 -7.26 -13.54 22.85
CA CYS A 902 -6.81 -12.91 24.08
C CYS A 902 -7.71 -13.27 25.26
N HIS A 903 -7.10 -13.76 26.34
CA HIS A 903 -7.75 -14.25 27.54
C HIS A 903 -7.03 -13.79 28.82
N HIS A 904 -7.69 -13.95 29.95
CA HIS A 904 -7.08 -13.88 31.29
C HIS A 904 -7.52 -15.08 32.13
N ASN A 905 -6.59 -15.64 32.89
CA ASN A 905 -6.76 -16.95 33.50
C ASN A 905 -7.40 -16.86 34.90
N ALA A 906 -7.84 -18.00 35.43
CA ALA A 906 -8.27 -18.14 36.82
C ALA A 906 -7.86 -19.51 37.38
N ALA A 907 -7.43 -19.56 38.64
CA ALA A 907 -7.04 -20.80 39.31
C ALA A 907 -8.24 -21.66 39.77
N GLY A 908 -9.46 -21.09 39.75
CA GLY A 908 -10.72 -21.84 39.88
C GLY A 908 -11.20 -22.08 41.32
N GLY A 909 -10.66 -21.36 42.30
CA GLY A 909 -11.16 -21.36 43.68
C GLY A 909 -12.32 -20.36 43.88
N ALA A 910 -13.15 -20.57 44.90
CA ALA A 910 -14.32 -19.73 45.21
C ALA A 910 -14.00 -18.33 45.80
N GLY A 911 -12.82 -17.76 45.51
CA GLY A 911 -12.37 -16.49 46.08
C GLY A 911 -10.92 -16.12 45.70
N TRP A 912 -10.43 -15.03 46.29
CA TRP A 912 -9.07 -14.51 46.06
C TRP A 912 -7.99 -15.52 46.45
N GLN A 913 -7.11 -15.82 45.50
CA GLN A 913 -5.96 -16.69 45.72
C GLN A 913 -4.76 -15.85 46.14
N GLU A 914 -4.17 -16.24 47.28
CA GLU A 914 -2.78 -15.88 47.57
C GLU A 914 -1.88 -16.46 46.49
N ASP A 915 -0.70 -15.88 46.29
CA ASP A 915 0.32 -16.40 45.39
C ASP A 915 0.84 -17.77 45.89
N ARG A 916 0.08 -18.88 45.75
CA ARG A 916 0.46 -20.22 46.24
C ARG A 916 0.03 -21.43 45.39
N GLN A 917 1.08 -22.16 45.03
CA GLN A 917 1.32 -23.62 45.10
C GLN A 917 0.39 -24.58 44.35
N ARG A 918 0.89 -25.09 43.21
CA ARG A 918 0.71 -26.50 42.82
C ARG A 918 2.04 -27.23 43.02
N ASN A 919 2.09 -28.16 43.97
CA ASN A 919 3.13 -29.19 44.11
C ASN A 919 4.58 -28.75 44.38
N GLY A 920 4.81 -27.93 45.42
CA GLY A 920 6.03 -28.05 46.22
C GLY A 920 7.34 -27.38 45.76
N ASN A 921 7.37 -26.50 44.75
CA ASN A 921 8.54 -25.64 44.45
C ASN A 921 8.15 -24.14 44.30
N THR A 922 9.12 -23.25 44.52
CA THR A 922 9.08 -21.81 44.93
C THR A 922 8.31 -20.78 44.05
N ILE A 923 7.81 -19.71 44.69
CA ILE A 923 6.81 -18.64 44.32
C ILE A 923 7.33 -17.56 43.32
N PHE A 924 6.43 -16.81 42.63
CA PHE A 924 6.42 -15.32 42.33
C PHE A 924 5.52 -14.94 41.10
N PRO A 925 5.03 -13.68 40.95
CA PRO A 925 3.70 -13.28 40.43
C PRO A 925 3.38 -13.67 38.96
N TYR A 926 2.11 -13.97 38.67
CA TYR A 926 1.66 -14.81 37.56
C TYR A 926 1.05 -14.05 36.36
N ALA A 927 1.82 -13.84 35.29
CA ALA A 927 1.24 -14.06 33.95
C ALA A 927 1.67 -15.44 33.48
N ALA A 928 0.75 -16.39 33.48
CA ALA A 928 0.94 -17.57 32.67
C ALA A 928 0.44 -17.24 31.27
N THR A 929 1.31 -16.79 30.37
CA THR A 929 1.01 -16.76 28.94
C THR A 929 0.93 -18.22 28.45
N LEU A 930 -0.22 -18.88 28.66
CA LEU A 930 -0.46 -20.24 28.22
C LEU A 930 -0.68 -20.24 26.72
N ILE A 931 0.39 -20.45 25.94
CA ILE A 931 0.25 -20.52 24.50
C ILE A 931 0.23 -21.97 24.03
N HIS A 932 -0.88 -22.33 23.38
CA HIS A 932 -1.14 -23.65 22.85
C HIS A 932 -0.28 -23.98 21.61
N HIS A 933 0.57 -25.00 21.72
CA HIS A 933 1.13 -25.74 20.58
C HIS A 933 0.35 -27.06 20.46
N SER A 934 -0.40 -27.26 19.37
CA SER A 934 -0.91 -28.59 19.05
C SER A 934 0.26 -29.46 18.61
N ASN A 935 0.84 -30.19 19.56
CA ASN A 935 1.68 -31.33 19.24
C ASN A 935 0.77 -32.51 18.87
N ALA A 936 0.10 -32.38 17.72
CA ALA A 936 -0.42 -33.49 16.97
C ALA A 936 0.35 -33.50 15.66
N SER A 937 0.76 -34.67 15.24
CA SER A 937 1.46 -35.02 14.00
C SER A 937 0.79 -34.56 12.69
N ASN A 938 -0.14 -33.60 12.74
CA ASN A 938 -0.99 -33.09 11.65
C ASN A 938 -0.98 -31.55 11.52
N THR A 939 -0.03 -30.82 12.11
CA THR A 939 0.17 -29.39 11.77
C THR A 939 1.20 -29.25 10.65
N THR A 940 0.87 -28.49 9.61
CA THR A 940 1.75 -28.25 8.46
C THR A 940 2.83 -27.19 8.71
N ASN A 941 2.84 -26.50 9.86
CA ASN A 941 3.92 -25.56 10.23
C ASN A 941 4.13 -25.40 11.76
N PRO A 942 4.60 -26.45 12.47
CA PRO A 942 4.79 -26.43 13.93
C PRO A 942 5.89 -25.47 14.41
N THR A 943 6.75 -24.97 13.50
CA THR A 943 7.92 -24.17 13.83
C THR A 943 7.61 -22.67 13.94
N VAL A 944 6.82 -22.11 13.01
CA VAL A 944 6.39 -20.69 13.04
C VAL A 944 5.54 -20.41 14.27
N SER A 945 4.51 -21.24 14.50
CA SER A 945 3.65 -21.09 15.67
C SER A 945 4.44 -21.14 16.98
N ARG A 946 5.44 -22.04 17.09
CA ARG A 946 6.28 -22.16 18.29
C ARG A 946 7.19 -20.95 18.51
N ARG A 947 7.81 -20.41 17.45
CA ARG A 947 8.68 -19.22 17.55
C ARG A 947 7.89 -17.97 17.92
N LEU A 948 6.80 -17.71 17.20
CA LEU A 948 5.90 -16.59 17.49
C LEU A 948 5.39 -16.65 18.94
N SER A 949 5.00 -17.84 19.37
CA SER A 949 4.52 -18.05 20.74
C SER A 949 5.58 -17.69 21.78
N LEU A 950 6.83 -18.11 21.58
CA LEU A 950 7.91 -17.83 22.51
C LEU A 950 8.25 -16.34 22.59
N ASP A 951 8.28 -15.65 21.43
CA ASP A 951 8.57 -14.22 21.36
C ASP A 951 7.44 -13.40 22.02
N VAL A 952 6.18 -13.66 21.66
CA VAL A 952 5.02 -12.97 22.24
C VAL A 952 4.94 -13.19 23.75
N ALA A 953 5.17 -14.42 24.25
CA ALA A 953 5.19 -14.70 25.69
C ALA A 953 6.20 -13.82 26.44
N THR A 954 7.41 -13.70 25.88
CA THR A 954 8.49 -12.90 26.46
C THR A 954 8.12 -11.42 26.51
N ARG A 955 7.58 -10.88 25.40
CA ARG A 955 7.18 -9.47 25.30
C ARG A 955 6.03 -9.13 26.25
N VAL A 956 5.02 -10.00 26.34
CA VAL A 956 3.87 -9.82 27.24
C VAL A 956 4.30 -9.84 28.70
N ALA A 957 5.16 -10.79 29.10
CA ALA A 957 5.66 -10.86 30.47
C ALA A 957 6.40 -9.57 30.86
N ASN A 958 7.23 -9.03 29.96
CA ASN A 958 7.93 -7.76 30.17
C ASN A 958 6.96 -6.57 30.27
N ALA A 959 5.98 -6.47 29.37
CA ALA A 959 4.99 -5.40 29.38
C ALA A 959 4.17 -5.38 30.68
N MET A 960 3.77 -6.56 31.15
CA MET A 960 2.97 -6.73 32.36
C MET A 960 3.78 -6.66 33.66
N GLY A 961 5.12 -6.72 33.58
CA GLY A 961 5.99 -6.79 34.77
C GLY A 961 5.80 -8.10 35.52
N ASN A 962 5.66 -9.20 34.77
CA ASN A 962 5.38 -10.56 35.24
C ASN A 962 6.54 -11.50 34.91
N ARG A 963 6.58 -12.66 35.58
CA ARG A 963 7.58 -13.69 35.30
C ARG A 963 7.18 -14.47 34.04
N ASP A 964 8.11 -14.63 33.10
CA ASP A 964 7.90 -15.46 31.92
C ASP A 964 7.95 -16.95 32.29
N ASN A 965 6.80 -17.62 32.19
CA ASN A 965 6.60 -19.02 32.55
C ASN A 965 6.92 -20.01 31.40
N GLY A 966 7.36 -19.52 30.23
CA GLY A 966 7.63 -20.35 29.06
C GLY A 966 6.36 -20.94 28.41
N LEU A 967 6.53 -21.98 27.61
CA LEU A 967 5.47 -22.61 26.81
C LEU A 967 4.76 -23.73 27.58
N TYR A 968 3.43 -23.67 27.68
CA TYR A 968 2.61 -24.80 28.13
C TYR A 968 2.11 -25.60 26.93
N ILE A 969 2.74 -26.74 26.66
CA ILE A 969 2.38 -27.62 25.55
C ILE A 969 1.25 -28.55 26.00
N ILE A 970 0.08 -28.43 25.37
CA ILE A 970 -1.05 -29.34 25.61
C ILE A 970 -0.80 -30.62 24.81
N THR A 971 -0.85 -31.77 25.47
CA THR A 971 -0.68 -33.07 24.79
C THR A 971 -1.96 -33.48 24.07
N ALA A 972 -1.85 -34.38 23.08
CA ALA A 972 -3.02 -34.91 22.37
C ALA A 972 -4.12 -35.46 23.30
N ALA A 973 -3.76 -35.92 24.51
CA ALA A 973 -4.70 -36.41 25.52
C ALA A 973 -5.50 -35.31 26.24
N GLN A 974 -5.02 -34.07 26.23
CA GLN A 974 -5.65 -32.91 26.89
C GLN A 974 -6.54 -32.09 25.92
N LEU A 975 -6.53 -32.41 24.63
CA LEU A 975 -7.33 -31.79 23.56
C LEU A 975 -8.85 -31.70 23.83
N PRO A 976 -9.51 -32.68 24.48
CA PRO A 976 -10.96 -32.59 24.69
C PRO A 976 -11.42 -31.45 25.61
N ASN A 977 -10.52 -30.89 26.43
CA ASN A 977 -10.85 -29.88 27.43
C ASN A 977 -10.75 -28.43 26.91
N TYR A 978 -10.28 -28.22 25.67
CA TYR A 978 -10.05 -26.89 25.08
C TYR A 978 -10.72 -26.79 23.69
N GLY A 979 -11.89 -26.15 23.64
CA GLY A 979 -12.74 -26.09 22.43
C GLY A 979 -12.07 -25.44 21.20
N TYR A 980 -11.09 -24.54 21.40
CA TYR A 980 -10.35 -23.88 20.32
C TYR A 980 -9.63 -24.85 19.37
N VAL A 981 -9.27 -26.04 19.88
CA VAL A 981 -8.40 -26.99 19.19
C VAL A 981 -9.20 -28.02 18.37
N ARG A 982 -10.52 -28.11 18.53
CA ARG A 982 -11.33 -29.13 17.84
C ARG A 982 -11.63 -28.84 16.37
N VAL A 983 -11.54 -27.57 15.92
CA VAL A 983 -12.17 -27.15 14.64
C VAL A 983 -11.22 -26.38 13.70
N TRP A 984 -10.02 -25.98 14.16
CA TRP A 984 -9.04 -25.20 13.40
C TRP A 984 -8.05 -26.09 12.62
N PHE A 985 -8.55 -26.99 11.76
CA PHE A 985 -7.68 -27.85 10.93
C PHE A 985 -7.99 -27.71 9.43
N GLY A 986 -6.97 -27.26 8.69
CA GLY A 986 -6.94 -27.15 7.22
C GLY A 986 -5.94 -26.09 6.75
N ASN A 987 -4.88 -26.53 6.05
CA ASN A 987 -3.83 -25.79 5.30
C ASN A 987 -3.38 -24.39 5.79
N ASN A 988 -2.16 -24.33 6.35
CA ASN A 988 -1.26 -23.15 6.40
C ASN A 988 -1.57 -21.97 7.35
N GLN A 989 -2.29 -22.17 8.46
CA GLN A 989 -2.70 -21.13 9.41
C GLN A 989 -2.08 -21.29 10.82
N THR A 990 -1.70 -20.17 11.46
CA THR A 990 -1.12 -20.10 12.82
C THR A 990 -2.19 -19.73 13.86
N LEU A 991 -2.24 -20.43 15.00
CA LEU A 991 -3.13 -20.10 16.13
C LEU A 991 -2.28 -19.68 17.33
N LEU A 992 -2.64 -18.54 17.93
CA LEU A 992 -2.07 -18.03 19.17
C LEU A 992 -3.19 -17.85 20.20
N TYR A 993 -3.01 -18.43 21.38
CA TYR A 993 -3.92 -18.27 22.50
C TYR A 993 -3.13 -17.63 23.64
N VAL A 994 -3.52 -16.44 24.09
CA VAL A 994 -2.71 -15.60 24.99
C VAL A 994 -3.47 -15.36 26.28
N GLU A 995 -2.89 -15.76 27.41
CA GLU A 995 -3.41 -15.54 28.76
C GLU A 995 -2.60 -14.44 29.46
N GLY A 996 -3.22 -13.30 29.77
CA GLY A 996 -2.55 -12.06 30.21
C GLY A 996 -2.17 -11.97 31.69
N GLY A 997 -2.66 -12.90 32.52
CA GLY A 997 -2.58 -12.82 33.98
C GLY A 997 -3.70 -13.59 34.66
N PHE A 998 -3.59 -13.89 35.95
CA PHE A 998 -4.67 -14.52 36.72
C PHE A 998 -5.61 -13.48 37.34
N MET A 999 -6.89 -13.47 36.95
CA MET A 999 -7.87 -12.50 37.44
C MET A 999 -8.34 -12.76 38.89
N ASP A 1000 -8.04 -13.93 39.45
CA ASP A 1000 -8.30 -14.31 40.86
C ASP A 1000 -7.04 -14.28 41.74
N SER A 1001 -5.90 -13.85 41.19
CA SER A 1001 -4.63 -13.67 41.90
C SER A 1001 -4.54 -12.29 42.53
N LYS A 1002 -4.17 -12.24 43.82
CA LYS A 1002 -3.98 -10.96 44.53
C LYS A 1002 -2.88 -10.09 43.90
N SER A 1003 -1.83 -10.68 43.32
CA SER A 1003 -0.74 -9.92 42.70
C SER A 1003 -1.08 -9.41 41.31
N ASP A 1004 -1.78 -10.21 40.51
CA ASP A 1004 -1.96 -9.92 39.08
C ASP A 1004 -3.15 -9.00 38.88
N ILE A 1005 -4.18 -9.11 39.72
CA ILE A 1005 -5.32 -8.18 39.66
C ILE A 1005 -4.88 -6.73 39.89
N GLN A 1006 -3.86 -6.49 40.72
CA GLN A 1006 -3.30 -5.16 40.98
C GLN A 1006 -2.48 -4.61 39.79
N ARG A 1007 -2.21 -5.44 38.78
CA ARG A 1007 -1.63 -5.03 37.49
C ARG A 1007 -2.71 -4.84 36.42
N LEU A 1008 -3.79 -5.62 36.50
CA LEU A 1008 -4.93 -5.54 35.60
C LEU A 1008 -5.88 -4.39 35.93
N LEU A 1009 -5.90 -3.96 37.20
CA LEU A 1009 -6.68 -2.82 37.69
C LEU A 1009 -5.77 -1.78 38.36
N ASP A 1010 -6.19 -0.52 38.34
CA ASP A 1010 -5.59 0.58 39.07
C ASP A 1010 -6.04 0.60 40.54
N ASN A 1011 -5.46 1.48 41.35
CA ASN A 1011 -5.79 1.60 42.78
C ASN A 1011 -7.24 1.99 43.08
N ASN A 1012 -8.04 2.34 42.06
CA ASN A 1012 -9.46 2.68 42.16
C ASN A 1012 -10.38 1.59 41.58
N HIS A 1013 -9.87 0.37 41.39
CA HIS A 1013 -10.59 -0.76 40.76
C HIS A 1013 -11.04 -0.51 39.31
N LYS A 1014 -10.40 0.43 38.61
CA LYS A 1014 -10.62 0.62 37.17
C LYS A 1014 -9.59 -0.17 36.38
N LEU A 1015 -9.89 -0.51 35.14
CA LEU A 1015 -8.94 -1.18 34.25
C LEU A 1015 -7.62 -0.40 34.17
N ASN A 1016 -6.49 -1.10 34.37
CA ASN A 1016 -5.16 -0.52 34.23
C ASN A 1016 -4.83 -0.41 32.74
N LEU A 1017 -5.27 0.68 32.12
CA LEU A 1017 -5.12 0.90 30.68
C LEU A 1017 -3.66 0.93 30.24
N GLU A 1018 -2.74 1.39 31.10
CA GLU A 1018 -1.30 1.43 30.76
C GLU A 1018 -0.76 0.01 30.54
N LYS A 1019 -1.00 -0.90 31.48
CA LYS A 1019 -0.52 -2.28 31.41
C LYS A 1019 -1.24 -3.09 30.32
N LEU A 1020 -2.56 -3.02 30.26
CA LEU A 1020 -3.36 -3.75 29.26
C LEU A 1020 -3.05 -3.29 27.83
N ARG A 1021 -2.84 -1.98 27.60
CA ARG A 1021 -2.40 -1.48 26.28
C ARG A 1021 -0.98 -1.92 25.95
N ALA A 1022 -0.06 -1.87 26.92
CA ALA A 1022 1.30 -2.36 26.73
C ALA A 1022 1.33 -3.85 26.36
N GLN A 1023 0.44 -4.66 26.94
CA GLN A 1023 0.25 -6.06 26.57
C GLN A 1023 -0.23 -6.21 25.11
N GLY A 1024 -1.29 -5.49 24.70
CA GLY A 1024 -1.78 -5.55 23.31
C GLY A 1024 -0.72 -5.14 22.30
N LYS A 1025 0.04 -4.09 22.61
CA LYS A 1025 1.18 -3.64 21.81
C LYS A 1025 2.30 -4.68 21.73
N ALA A 1026 2.66 -5.30 22.85
CA ALA A 1026 3.67 -6.35 22.91
C ALA A 1026 3.32 -7.57 22.04
N ILE A 1027 2.03 -7.93 22.01
CA ILE A 1027 1.51 -8.98 21.12
C ILE A 1027 1.65 -8.55 19.66
N ALA A 1028 1.26 -7.31 19.33
CA ALA A 1028 1.37 -6.77 17.96
C ALA A 1028 2.82 -6.77 17.45
N GLU A 1029 3.77 -6.29 18.26
CA GLU A 1029 5.20 -6.27 17.90
C GLU A 1029 5.76 -7.68 17.66
N GLY A 1030 5.34 -8.68 18.44
CA GLY A 1030 5.77 -10.07 18.22
C GLY A 1030 5.22 -10.68 16.93
N VAL A 1031 3.95 -10.38 16.62
CA VAL A 1031 3.34 -10.78 15.34
C VAL A 1031 4.04 -10.08 14.17
N ALA A 1032 4.28 -8.77 14.28
CA ALA A 1032 4.99 -8.03 13.25
C ALA A 1032 6.40 -8.59 13.00
N ALA A 1033 7.13 -8.94 14.06
CA ALA A 1033 8.46 -9.52 13.95
C ALA A 1033 8.47 -10.89 13.26
N GLU A 1034 7.57 -11.81 13.61
CA GLU A 1034 7.52 -13.15 12.98
C GLU A 1034 7.20 -13.06 11.48
N PHE A 1035 6.30 -12.15 11.11
CA PHE A 1035 5.83 -12.02 9.74
C PHE A 1035 6.57 -10.96 8.91
N GLY A 1036 7.60 -10.32 9.47
CA GLY A 1036 8.41 -9.32 8.76
C GLY A 1036 7.62 -8.06 8.36
N LEU A 1037 6.60 -7.68 9.14
CA LEU A 1037 5.79 -6.50 8.86
C LEU A 1037 6.61 -5.23 9.06
N VAL A 1038 6.55 -4.32 8.08
CA VAL A 1038 7.27 -3.05 8.11
C VAL A 1038 6.40 -1.97 8.74
N LYS A 1039 6.92 -1.26 9.74
CA LYS A 1039 6.24 -0.13 10.36
C LYS A 1039 6.32 1.10 9.44
N LEU A 1040 5.19 1.80 9.27
CA LEU A 1040 4.97 3.00 8.45
C LEU A 1040 5.81 4.20 8.88
#